data_AF-A0A1V5YZM0-F1
#
_entry.id   AF-A0A1V5YZM0-F1
#
_cell.length_a   1.000
_cell.length_b   1.000
_cell.length_c   1.000
_cell.angle_alpha   90.00
_cell.angle_beta   90.00
_cell.angle_gamma   90.00
#
_symmetry.space_group_name_H-M   'P 1'
#
loop_
_entity.id
_entity.type
_entity.pdbx_description
1 polymer ?
#
loop_
_entity_poly.entity_id
_entity_poly.type
_entity_poly.pdbx_seq_one_letter_code
_entity_poly.pdbx_strand_id
1 'polypeptide(L)'
;MCTSGICKGRAVISLLVAVVLIGCFSASALTDPVPRILFVGDSWTTFMLAFKSFRSVFAEDPELVRWVEVGNRTAEAGGRVWEMLERPYLSIVTEELMRYPNVDVVVITLGGNDLLRGLKGGNPSNPTQKVSIKDCFNRPEFSGDPDACLQNLADELEEQISIVVDHILSVRPDIRVAILSYDYAARAPRPGDNFTIEQQHNAFVAADLGKYAVALARDRVEYVNNYGLMQYIYGVPEAEPPIAPGVAPYPCDTPDPGTCAFWPGGYPQYLAPLESYIDQDIHLTAEGYRHVAQRAVDMFIGEWLSYPKALEIKPLQNKAIYQFDVTFSHPVNGVDLSDFEVFIKDKAGLKAMDVINVVQADAEGIVYTVTVDMDGSEQVAYIRVLDDDSITRKDTGVALGGPGAGNGFFEYNGLYEFQDMIAAADDDFRGALNYLYMASQAYEHMLGEFGFSFNPDLLDANGDLLKDGSLSDPYVIPGNGMLDLWEFMVIDAILKRPNLDLSATGGVTHAAIKHAWEEQIASIQEALGGIGGLADIIFPGMDTMLAGFQMLGDKDSNFLVTTLVMLLGDIEEFPTNMNPGALLSYDPVEPDLEVFPKHWLASNGDADGDGWNNLKEYVYFAPDGLTAYINAVLDPAAQPNLGGGSYEEGDFVRIGMFDRCKYNSTFQWYKDGVLLVDEPGKITGTNARALNLHSVGPEDAGAYTCEYIQPKTQGVYPSAVYGPIQVTVTEEREMPATGGLGLAILLALGTVGGTAVLRKKQK
;
A
#
# COMPACT_ATOMS: atom_id res chain seq x y z
N MET A 1 14.05 54.17 39.22
CA MET A 1 13.34 55.36 38.70
C MET A 1 13.76 55.55 37.25
N CYS A 2 12.77 55.48 36.35
CA CYS A 2 12.59 56.14 35.05
C CYS A 2 13.81 56.82 34.38
N THR A 3 14.05 56.82 33.08
CA THR A 3 13.32 56.39 31.85
C THR A 3 14.18 56.84 30.65
N SER A 4 13.88 56.25 29.48
CA SER A 4 13.97 56.83 28.12
C SER A 4 15.38 57.03 27.52
N GLY A 5 15.68 56.62 26.29
CA GLY A 5 14.85 56.12 25.21
C GLY A 5 15.29 56.73 23.87
N ILE A 6 15.74 55.85 22.94
CA ILE A 6 15.71 55.99 21.47
C ILE A 6 16.71 56.97 20.84
N CYS A 7 17.79 56.47 20.21
CA CYS A 7 17.86 56.17 18.75
C CYS A 7 19.32 55.97 18.26
N LYS A 8 19.47 55.09 17.25
CA LYS A 8 20.62 54.84 16.33
C LYS A 8 21.59 53.70 16.70
N GLY A 9 21.59 52.68 15.84
CA GLY A 9 22.63 51.65 15.76
C GLY A 9 22.53 50.84 14.47
N ARG A 10 22.96 51.42 13.33
CA ARG A 10 23.43 50.66 12.16
C ARG A 10 24.86 50.21 12.47
N ALA A 11 25.20 48.98 12.07
CA ALA A 11 26.53 48.35 12.03
C ALA A 11 26.91 47.36 13.15
N VAL A 12 26.18 46.25 13.35
CA VAL A 12 26.71 44.96 13.88
C VAL A 12 25.90 43.73 13.39
N ILE A 13 25.48 43.67 12.12
CA ILE A 13 24.77 42.49 11.57
C ILE A 13 25.50 41.98 10.33
N SER A 14 26.73 41.50 10.50
CA SER A 14 27.46 40.78 9.45
C SER A 14 28.45 39.74 10.00
N LEU A 15 28.36 39.36 11.29
CA LEU A 15 29.27 38.38 11.90
C LEU A 15 28.57 37.33 12.78
N LEU A 16 27.26 37.15 12.63
CA LEU A 16 26.45 36.19 13.41
C LEU A 16 25.59 35.27 12.52
N VAL A 17 25.78 35.32 11.20
CA VAL A 17 25.10 34.45 10.22
C VAL A 17 26.07 33.43 9.59
N ALA A 18 27.36 33.48 9.93
CA ALA A 18 28.39 32.59 9.36
C ALA A 18 28.90 31.50 10.34
N VAL A 19 28.26 31.30 11.50
CA VAL A 19 28.65 30.27 12.49
C VAL A 19 27.49 29.29 12.81
N VAL A 20 26.39 29.32 12.03
CA VAL A 20 25.24 28.40 12.22
C VAL A 20 25.14 27.33 11.10
N LEU A 21 26.15 27.22 10.22
CA LEU A 21 26.15 26.23 9.13
C LEU A 21 27.21 25.13 9.26
N ILE A 22 27.80 24.95 10.44
CA ILE A 22 28.67 23.81 10.76
C ILE A 22 28.28 23.35 12.16
N GLY A 23 27.48 22.28 12.27
CA GLY A 23 27.11 21.71 13.57
C GLY A 23 25.67 21.21 13.73
N CYS A 24 24.89 21.06 12.67
CA CYS A 24 23.62 20.32 12.70
C CYS A 24 23.68 19.11 11.74
N PHE A 25 24.68 18.25 11.89
CA PHE A 25 24.39 16.82 11.78
C PHE A 25 23.76 16.44 13.11
N SER A 26 22.47 16.75 13.22
CA SER A 26 21.64 16.40 14.36
C SER A 26 21.74 14.90 14.56
N ALA A 27 21.76 14.46 15.81
CA ALA A 27 21.62 13.07 16.26
C ALA A 27 20.29 12.40 15.83
N SER A 28 19.63 12.90 14.79
CA SER A 28 18.34 12.49 14.24
C SER A 28 18.45 11.27 13.31
N ALA A 29 19.61 11.01 12.70
CA ALA A 29 19.79 9.84 11.82
C ALA A 29 19.78 8.50 12.59
N LEU A 30 19.89 8.52 13.93
CA LEU A 30 19.89 7.33 14.79
C LEU A 30 18.49 6.89 15.25
N THR A 31 17.44 7.66 14.96
CA THR A 31 16.07 7.38 15.43
C THR A 31 15.09 6.94 14.33
N ASP A 32 15.46 7.07 13.06
CA ASP A 32 14.56 6.73 11.97
C ASP A 32 14.44 5.21 11.80
N PRO A 33 13.22 4.67 11.58
CA PRO A 33 13.02 3.25 11.38
C PRO A 33 13.73 2.76 10.12
N VAL A 34 14.48 1.67 10.23
CA VAL A 34 15.21 1.06 9.11
C VAL A 34 14.76 -0.38 8.93
N PRO A 35 14.24 -0.76 7.75
CA PRO A 35 13.94 -2.14 7.43
C PRO A 35 15.19 -3.01 7.49
N ARG A 36 15.17 -4.00 8.39
CA ARG A 36 16.23 -5.02 8.51
C ARG A 36 15.70 -6.44 8.30
N ILE A 37 14.38 -6.62 8.41
CA ILE A 37 13.68 -7.90 8.21
C ILE A 37 12.74 -7.79 7.02
N LEU A 38 12.80 -8.77 6.11
CA LEU A 38 11.79 -8.98 5.08
C LEU A 38 11.01 -10.27 5.37
N PHE A 39 9.69 -10.20 5.42
CA PHE A 39 8.84 -11.38 5.49
C PHE A 39 8.56 -11.95 4.11
N VAL A 40 8.71 -13.26 3.95
CA VAL A 40 8.36 -14.01 2.75
C VAL A 40 7.56 -15.22 3.20
N GLY A 41 6.26 -15.27 2.91
CA GLY A 41 5.48 -16.36 3.47
C GLY A 41 3.98 -16.26 3.30
N ASP A 42 3.29 -17.02 4.13
CA ASP A 42 1.85 -17.20 4.16
C ASP A 42 1.14 -16.30 5.20
N SER A 43 0.03 -16.78 5.76
CA SER A 43 -0.77 -16.04 6.72
C SER A 43 0.00 -15.73 8.00
N TRP A 44 0.90 -16.60 8.46
CA TRP A 44 1.66 -16.33 9.67
C TRP A 44 2.58 -15.11 9.50
N THR A 45 3.28 -14.98 8.37
CA THR A 45 4.00 -13.74 8.06
C THR A 45 3.07 -12.53 7.88
N THR A 46 1.88 -12.72 7.33
CA THR A 46 0.91 -11.63 7.14
C THR A 46 0.44 -11.08 8.49
N PHE A 47 0.08 -11.96 9.44
CA PHE A 47 -0.32 -11.57 10.78
C PHE A 47 0.84 -11.02 11.60
N MET A 48 2.06 -11.59 11.49
CA MET A 48 3.24 -11.00 12.14
C MET A 48 3.54 -9.59 11.64
N LEU A 49 3.34 -9.33 10.33
CA LEU A 49 3.47 -7.99 9.76
C LEU A 49 2.37 -7.05 10.27
N ALA A 50 1.11 -7.49 10.24
CA ALA A 50 -0.04 -6.70 10.69
C ALA A 50 0.06 -6.33 12.19
N PHE A 51 0.45 -7.28 13.04
CA PHE A 51 0.64 -7.05 14.47
C PHE A 51 1.96 -6.36 14.82
N LYS A 52 2.84 -6.13 13.84
CA LYS A 52 4.19 -5.59 14.05
C LYS A 52 4.97 -6.40 15.08
N SER A 53 4.88 -7.73 15.01
CA SER A 53 5.34 -8.64 16.07
C SER A 53 6.83 -8.52 16.36
N PHE A 54 7.67 -8.39 15.34
CA PHE A 54 9.13 -8.27 15.53
C PHE A 54 9.50 -6.88 16.05
N ARG A 55 8.92 -5.82 15.49
CA ARG A 55 9.11 -4.46 15.97
C ARG A 55 8.68 -4.29 17.43
N SER A 56 7.60 -4.96 17.84
CA SER A 56 7.14 -4.92 19.23
C SER A 56 8.20 -5.49 20.19
N VAL A 57 8.88 -6.58 19.79
CA VAL A 57 10.02 -7.16 20.52
C VAL A 57 11.23 -6.23 20.49
N PHE A 58 11.57 -5.69 19.32
CA PHE A 58 12.70 -4.77 19.17
C PHE A 58 12.57 -3.49 19.99
N ALA A 59 11.34 -3.02 20.22
CA ALA A 59 11.08 -1.86 21.05
C ALA A 59 11.51 -2.04 22.52
N GLU A 60 11.69 -3.29 22.98
CA GLU A 60 12.16 -3.63 24.33
C GLU A 60 13.70 -3.58 24.45
N ASP A 61 14.43 -3.59 23.34
CA ASP A 61 15.89 -3.57 23.29
C ASP A 61 16.42 -2.24 22.67
N PRO A 62 17.15 -1.40 23.43
CA PRO A 62 17.75 -0.18 22.90
C PRO A 62 18.70 -0.36 21.70
N GLU A 63 19.33 -1.53 21.53
CA GLU A 63 20.15 -1.82 20.33
C GLU A 63 19.29 -2.13 19.09
N LEU A 64 18.05 -2.58 19.29
CA LEU A 64 17.18 -3.04 18.21
C LEU A 64 16.03 -2.09 17.89
N VAL A 65 15.70 -1.14 18.76
CA VAL A 65 14.51 -0.26 18.70
C VAL A 65 14.28 0.46 17.36
N ARG A 66 15.33 0.68 16.58
CA ARG A 66 15.28 1.34 15.25
C ARG A 66 15.02 0.38 14.09
N TRP A 67 15.05 -0.93 14.30
CA TRP A 67 14.84 -1.94 13.27
C TRP A 67 13.36 -2.24 13.10
N VAL A 68 12.94 -2.48 11.86
CA VAL A 68 11.57 -2.84 11.53
C VAL A 68 11.52 -3.96 10.48
N GLU A 69 10.41 -4.67 10.48
CA GLU A 69 9.98 -5.60 9.45
C GLU A 69 9.26 -4.89 8.28
N VAL A 70 9.37 -5.49 7.09
CA VAL A 70 8.59 -5.19 5.89
C VAL A 70 8.15 -6.50 5.23
N GLY A 71 7.14 -6.47 4.37
CA GLY A 71 6.71 -7.69 3.66
C GLY A 71 5.40 -7.60 2.89
N ASN A 72 4.86 -6.40 2.67
CA ASN A 72 3.54 -6.17 2.07
C ASN A 72 3.29 -6.85 0.72
N ARG A 73 4.36 -7.10 -0.05
CA ARG A 73 4.29 -7.74 -1.38
C ARG A 73 4.63 -9.23 -1.34
N THR A 74 5.16 -9.72 -0.23
CA THR A 74 5.80 -11.04 -0.11
C THR A 74 5.18 -11.89 1.01
N ALA A 75 4.44 -11.31 1.95
CA ALA A 75 3.57 -12.03 2.87
C ALA A 75 2.16 -12.14 2.25
N GLU A 76 1.75 -13.37 1.91
CA GLU A 76 0.48 -13.65 1.22
C GLU A 76 -0.33 -14.69 2.03
N ALA A 77 -1.23 -14.21 2.91
CA ALA A 77 -2.18 -15.06 3.62
C ALA A 77 -2.96 -15.98 2.66
N GLY A 78 -3.09 -17.25 3.06
CA GLY A 78 -3.67 -18.32 2.24
C GLY A 78 -2.76 -18.84 1.12
N GLY A 79 -1.56 -18.27 0.94
CA GLY A 79 -0.63 -18.67 -0.11
C GLY A 79 -0.08 -20.09 0.07
N ARG A 80 0.03 -20.82 -1.04
CA ARG A 80 0.69 -22.12 -1.16
C ARG A 80 1.95 -21.99 -1.98
N VAL A 81 3.01 -22.71 -1.61
CA VAL A 81 4.33 -22.53 -2.23
C VAL A 81 4.25 -22.78 -3.74
N TRP A 82 3.59 -23.85 -4.19
CA TRP A 82 3.46 -24.14 -5.61
C TRP A 82 2.66 -23.07 -6.38
N GLU A 83 1.65 -22.44 -5.77
CA GLU A 83 0.86 -21.37 -6.40
C GLU A 83 1.65 -20.07 -6.53
N MET A 84 2.53 -19.81 -5.56
CA MET A 84 3.49 -18.72 -5.64
C MET A 84 4.51 -18.97 -6.76
N LEU A 85 5.05 -20.18 -6.86
CA LEU A 85 6.04 -20.56 -7.88
C LEU A 85 5.49 -20.59 -9.32
N GLU A 86 4.19 -20.81 -9.51
CA GLU A 86 3.52 -20.73 -10.82
C GLU A 86 3.28 -19.27 -11.28
N ARG A 87 3.46 -18.30 -10.39
CA ARG A 87 3.32 -16.85 -10.63
C ARG A 87 4.70 -16.16 -10.59
N PRO A 88 4.82 -14.88 -10.99
CA PRO A 88 6.08 -14.14 -10.89
C PRO A 88 6.50 -13.78 -9.44
N TYR A 89 6.17 -14.61 -8.45
CA TYR A 89 6.43 -14.35 -7.03
C TYR A 89 7.92 -14.19 -6.73
N LEU A 90 8.79 -15.03 -7.29
CA LEU A 90 10.24 -14.90 -7.13
C LEU A 90 10.78 -13.56 -7.68
N SER A 91 10.17 -13.04 -8.74
CA SER A 91 10.52 -11.71 -9.25
C SER A 91 10.12 -10.61 -8.26
N ILE A 92 8.96 -10.72 -7.61
CA ILE A 92 8.53 -9.81 -6.56
C ILE A 92 9.49 -9.86 -5.36
N VAL A 93 9.93 -11.06 -4.95
CA VAL A 93 10.94 -11.22 -3.89
C VAL A 93 12.26 -10.53 -4.27
N THR A 94 12.72 -10.69 -5.52
CA THR A 94 13.90 -9.97 -6.02
C THR A 94 13.70 -8.45 -5.94
N GLU A 95 12.56 -7.95 -6.41
CA GLU A 95 12.26 -6.52 -6.37
C GLU A 95 12.30 -5.97 -4.94
N GLU A 96 11.70 -6.66 -3.96
CA GLU A 96 11.68 -6.20 -2.58
C GLU A 96 13.07 -6.28 -1.90
N LEU A 97 13.86 -7.32 -2.18
CA LEU A 97 15.25 -7.43 -1.71
C LEU A 97 16.14 -6.29 -2.26
N MET A 98 15.88 -5.84 -3.49
CA MET A 98 16.59 -4.72 -4.11
C MET A 98 16.04 -3.36 -3.65
N ARG A 99 14.73 -3.27 -3.38
CA ARG A 99 14.07 -2.08 -2.84
C ARG A 99 14.55 -1.75 -1.43
N TYR A 100 14.82 -2.79 -0.63
CA TYR A 100 15.28 -2.67 0.75
C TYR A 100 16.72 -3.16 0.91
N PRO A 101 17.72 -2.36 0.49
CA PRO A 101 19.14 -2.74 0.58
C PRO A 101 19.61 -2.98 2.03
N ASN A 102 18.89 -2.41 3.01
CA ASN A 102 19.18 -2.53 4.43
C ASN A 102 18.73 -3.86 5.05
N VAL A 103 17.89 -4.65 4.38
CA VAL A 103 17.48 -5.98 4.86
C VAL A 103 18.69 -6.91 5.00
N ASP A 104 18.73 -7.60 6.15
CA ASP A 104 19.74 -8.60 6.54
C ASP A 104 19.16 -9.98 6.82
N VAL A 105 17.88 -10.02 7.16
CA VAL A 105 17.21 -11.24 7.56
C VAL A 105 15.94 -11.37 6.74
N VAL A 106 15.75 -12.53 6.13
CA VAL A 106 14.46 -12.94 5.58
C VAL A 106 13.83 -13.94 6.54
N VAL A 107 12.61 -13.66 6.98
CA VAL A 107 11.85 -14.56 7.85
C VAL A 107 10.78 -15.25 7.01
N ILE A 108 10.72 -16.58 7.08
CA ILE A 108 9.86 -17.42 6.25
C ILE A 108 8.88 -18.24 7.09
N THR A 109 7.59 -18.19 6.72
CA THR A 109 6.57 -19.19 7.09
C THR A 109 5.86 -19.66 5.82
N LEU A 110 5.96 -20.94 5.49
CA LEU A 110 5.37 -21.50 4.26
C LEU A 110 4.95 -22.96 4.48
N GLY A 111 3.98 -23.45 3.72
CA GLY A 111 3.65 -24.89 3.65
C GLY A 111 2.40 -25.34 4.41
N GLY A 112 1.89 -24.57 5.37
CA GLY A 112 0.70 -24.94 6.14
C GLY A 112 -0.53 -25.07 5.24
N ASN A 113 -0.71 -24.14 4.31
CA ASN A 113 -1.78 -24.20 3.31
C ASN A 113 -1.61 -25.37 2.33
N ASP A 114 -0.37 -25.73 1.98
CA ASP A 114 -0.06 -26.87 1.13
C ASP A 114 -0.52 -28.17 1.78
N LEU A 115 -0.26 -28.32 3.09
CA LEU A 115 -0.69 -29.47 3.89
C LEU A 115 -2.21 -29.54 4.11
N LEU A 116 -2.87 -28.40 4.30
CA LEU A 116 -4.32 -28.34 4.58
C LEU A 116 -5.18 -28.43 3.31
N ARG A 117 -4.83 -27.64 2.27
CA ARG A 117 -5.64 -27.42 1.06
C ARG A 117 -5.08 -28.16 -0.16
N GLY A 118 -3.89 -28.74 -0.04
CA GLY A 118 -3.31 -29.65 -1.00
C GLY A 118 -2.12 -29.08 -1.76
N LEU A 119 -1.10 -29.92 -1.87
CA LEU A 119 0.17 -29.72 -2.56
C LEU A 119 0.19 -30.49 -3.88
N LYS A 120 0.67 -29.87 -4.97
CA LYS A 120 1.04 -30.59 -6.20
C LYS A 120 2.40 -31.25 -6.00
N GLY A 121 2.61 -32.44 -6.56
CA GLY A 121 3.84 -33.23 -6.41
C GLY A 121 3.77 -34.31 -5.32
N GLY A 122 2.92 -34.12 -4.30
CA GLY A 122 2.75 -35.06 -3.17
C GLY A 122 2.26 -36.48 -3.52
N ASN A 123 1.78 -36.72 -4.75
CA ASN A 123 1.62 -38.07 -5.29
C ASN A 123 2.65 -38.32 -6.41
N PRO A 124 3.71 -39.11 -6.15
CA PRO A 124 4.73 -39.43 -7.16
C PRO A 124 4.18 -40.10 -8.43
N SER A 125 3.04 -40.80 -8.32
CA SER A 125 2.39 -41.46 -9.48
C SER A 125 1.50 -40.51 -10.30
N ASN A 126 1.12 -39.37 -9.73
CA ASN A 126 0.36 -38.32 -10.41
C ASN A 126 0.73 -36.93 -9.86
N PRO A 127 1.84 -36.33 -10.35
CA PRO A 127 2.36 -35.07 -9.81
C PRO A 127 1.39 -33.87 -9.90
N THR A 128 0.39 -33.95 -10.78
CA THR A 128 -0.61 -32.88 -10.95
C THR A 128 -1.75 -32.95 -9.93
N GLN A 129 -1.88 -34.08 -9.22
CA GLN A 129 -2.90 -34.27 -8.21
C GLN A 129 -2.57 -33.46 -6.97
N LYS A 130 -3.55 -32.69 -6.47
CA LYS A 130 -3.45 -32.06 -5.16
C LYS A 130 -3.69 -33.11 -4.08
N VAL A 131 -2.75 -33.21 -3.13
CA VAL A 131 -2.81 -34.11 -1.98
C VAL A 131 -2.62 -33.28 -0.72
N SER A 132 -3.53 -33.42 0.24
CA SER A 132 -3.44 -32.82 1.58
C SER A 132 -3.27 -33.91 2.66
N ILE A 133 -3.02 -33.51 3.91
CA ILE A 133 -3.00 -34.43 5.06
C ILE A 133 -4.29 -35.26 5.11
N LYS A 134 -5.44 -34.61 4.91
CA LYS A 134 -6.74 -35.29 4.87
C LYS A 134 -6.76 -36.42 3.85
N ASP A 135 -6.20 -36.18 2.67
CA ASP A 135 -6.17 -37.18 1.62
C ASP A 135 -5.32 -38.40 2.00
N CYS A 136 -4.20 -38.20 2.70
CA CYS A 136 -3.35 -39.29 3.16
C CYS A 136 -4.09 -40.28 4.08
N PHE A 137 -5.03 -39.82 4.90
CA PHE A 137 -5.80 -40.67 5.81
C PHE A 137 -7.14 -41.17 5.22
N ASN A 138 -7.73 -40.43 4.28
CA ASN A 138 -9.09 -40.70 3.80
C ASN A 138 -9.16 -41.33 2.40
N ARG A 139 -8.19 -41.09 1.50
CA ARG A 139 -8.25 -41.63 0.14
C ARG A 139 -7.75 -43.07 0.12
N PRO A 140 -8.48 -44.02 -0.53
CA PRO A 140 -8.08 -45.42 -0.59
C PRO A 140 -6.69 -45.67 -1.19
N GLU A 141 -6.22 -44.77 -2.04
CA GLU A 141 -4.89 -44.83 -2.68
C GLU A 141 -3.74 -44.57 -1.71
N PHE A 142 -3.97 -43.85 -0.62
CA PHE A 142 -2.96 -43.49 0.39
C PHE A 142 -3.23 -44.11 1.75
N SER A 143 -4.49 -44.34 2.12
CA SER A 143 -4.90 -44.75 3.46
C SER A 143 -4.36 -46.11 3.92
N GLY A 144 -3.78 -46.90 3.00
CA GLY A 144 -3.07 -48.14 3.33
C GLY A 144 -1.70 -47.90 3.98
N ASP A 145 -1.09 -46.73 3.75
CA ASP A 145 0.17 -46.28 4.33
C ASP A 145 0.21 -44.73 4.40
N PRO A 146 -0.51 -44.12 5.36
CA PRO A 146 -0.58 -42.67 5.49
C PRO A 146 0.79 -42.03 5.74
N ASP A 147 1.70 -42.71 6.44
CA ASP A 147 3.03 -42.20 6.76
C ASP A 147 3.87 -42.00 5.49
N ALA A 148 3.81 -42.95 4.54
CA ALA A 148 4.46 -42.78 3.24
C ALA A 148 3.88 -41.60 2.44
N CYS A 149 2.57 -41.36 2.53
CA CYS A 149 1.93 -40.20 1.91
C CYS A 149 2.40 -38.88 2.55
N LEU A 150 2.46 -38.82 3.87
CA LEU A 150 2.95 -37.65 4.61
C LEU A 150 4.43 -37.37 4.31
N GLN A 151 5.25 -38.41 4.17
CA GLN A 151 6.65 -38.25 3.76
C GLN A 151 6.76 -37.64 2.36
N ASN A 152 5.97 -38.08 1.38
CA ASN A 152 5.98 -37.49 0.05
C ASN A 152 5.58 -36.00 0.07
N LEU A 153 4.63 -35.62 0.94
CA LEU A 153 4.27 -34.21 1.13
C LEU A 153 5.43 -33.40 1.73
N ALA A 154 6.13 -33.96 2.72
CA ALA A 154 7.29 -33.32 3.34
C ALA A 154 8.44 -33.13 2.34
N ASP A 155 8.76 -34.16 1.56
CA ASP A 155 9.82 -34.15 0.55
C ASP A 155 9.55 -33.11 -0.54
N GLU A 156 8.31 -33.05 -1.04
CA GLU A 156 7.91 -32.06 -2.06
C GLU A 156 7.94 -30.64 -1.48
N LEU A 157 7.52 -30.46 -0.23
CA LEU A 157 7.56 -29.16 0.43
C LEU A 157 9.01 -28.69 0.67
N GLU A 158 9.91 -29.59 1.04
CA GLU A 158 11.35 -29.33 1.13
C GLU A 158 11.91 -28.83 -0.21
N GLU A 159 11.57 -29.49 -1.33
CA GLU A 159 11.99 -29.08 -2.68
C GLU A 159 11.46 -27.70 -3.05
N GLN A 160 10.17 -27.42 -2.82
CA GLN A 160 9.58 -26.15 -3.20
C GLN A 160 10.06 -24.98 -2.33
N ILE A 161 10.21 -25.19 -1.01
CA ILE A 161 10.78 -24.16 -0.13
C ILE A 161 12.26 -23.94 -0.44
N SER A 162 13.00 -24.99 -0.81
CA SER A 162 14.38 -24.89 -1.28
C SER A 162 14.51 -23.89 -2.44
N ILE A 163 13.60 -23.93 -3.43
CA ILE A 163 13.60 -22.99 -4.56
C ILE A 163 13.50 -21.53 -4.08
N VAL A 164 12.61 -21.26 -3.12
CA VAL A 164 12.43 -19.90 -2.58
C VAL A 164 13.67 -19.43 -1.83
N VAL A 165 14.23 -20.27 -0.96
CA VAL A 165 15.43 -19.94 -0.16
C VAL A 165 16.66 -19.77 -1.05
N ASP A 166 16.88 -20.67 -2.01
CA ASP A 166 17.99 -20.59 -2.96
C ASP A 166 17.90 -19.35 -3.82
N HIS A 167 16.69 -18.97 -4.24
CA HIS A 167 16.47 -17.71 -4.97
C HIS A 167 16.85 -16.50 -4.12
N ILE A 168 16.39 -16.42 -2.87
CA ILE A 168 16.74 -15.33 -1.93
C ILE A 168 18.26 -15.20 -1.79
N LEU A 169 18.95 -16.30 -1.48
CA LEU A 169 20.41 -16.31 -1.29
C LEU A 169 21.18 -16.09 -2.60
N SER A 170 20.60 -16.42 -3.76
CA SER A 170 21.22 -16.10 -5.05
C SER A 170 21.16 -14.61 -5.40
N VAL A 171 20.11 -13.92 -4.96
CA VAL A 171 19.94 -12.47 -5.17
C VAL A 171 20.78 -11.68 -4.16
N ARG A 172 20.76 -12.12 -2.90
CA ARG A 172 21.50 -11.51 -1.80
C ARG A 172 22.26 -12.60 -1.02
N PRO A 173 23.48 -12.97 -1.43
CA PRO A 173 24.28 -13.98 -0.73
C PRO A 173 24.81 -13.49 0.63
N ASP A 174 24.59 -12.21 0.95
CA ASP A 174 25.00 -11.49 2.16
C ASP A 174 23.88 -11.41 3.23
N ILE A 175 22.68 -11.94 3.00
CA ILE A 175 21.59 -11.98 4.02
C ILE A 175 21.37 -13.37 4.63
N ARG A 176 20.77 -13.43 5.82
CA ARG A 176 20.43 -14.66 6.53
C ARG A 176 18.95 -14.98 6.36
N VAL A 177 18.59 -16.25 6.50
CA VAL A 177 17.21 -16.70 6.42
C VAL A 177 16.83 -17.42 7.71
N ALA A 178 15.72 -17.03 8.33
CA ALA A 178 15.12 -17.75 9.45
C ALA A 178 13.81 -18.39 8.99
N ILE A 179 13.77 -19.72 8.97
CA ILE A 179 12.55 -20.49 8.69
C ILE A 179 11.87 -20.78 10.01
N LEU A 180 10.68 -20.22 10.21
CA LEU A 180 9.87 -20.44 11.39
C LEU A 180 8.93 -21.62 11.15
N SER A 181 8.90 -22.54 12.11
CA SER A 181 7.83 -23.54 12.19
C SER A 181 6.51 -22.89 12.62
N TYR A 182 5.43 -23.63 12.45
CA TYR A 182 4.16 -23.31 13.11
C TYR A 182 4.17 -23.77 14.58
N ASP A 183 3.02 -23.68 15.25
CA ASP A 183 2.75 -24.30 16.56
C ASP A 183 1.56 -25.29 16.41
N TYR A 184 1.25 -26.03 17.48
CA TYR A 184 0.09 -26.92 17.51
C TYR A 184 -1.20 -26.14 17.34
N ALA A 185 -2.14 -26.70 16.58
CA ALA A 185 -3.42 -26.05 16.30
C ALA A 185 -4.33 -26.05 17.55
N ALA A 186 -5.23 -25.08 17.59
CA ALA A 186 -6.30 -24.96 18.57
C ALA A 186 -7.57 -25.74 18.17
N ARG A 187 -7.61 -26.33 16.97
CA ARG A 187 -8.77 -27.07 16.44
C ARG A 187 -8.52 -28.57 16.24
N ALA A 188 -9.47 -29.37 16.72
CA ALA A 188 -9.53 -30.81 16.46
C ALA A 188 -9.85 -31.15 14.98
N PRO A 189 -9.55 -32.37 14.51
CA PRO A 189 -9.93 -32.84 13.17
C PRO A 189 -11.41 -32.58 12.84
N ARG A 190 -11.73 -32.16 11.61
CA ARG A 190 -13.09 -31.80 11.21
C ARG A 190 -13.96 -33.07 11.07
N PRO A 191 -15.30 -32.98 11.16
CA PRO A 191 -16.16 -34.12 10.89
C PRO A 191 -15.88 -34.75 9.51
N GLY A 192 -15.54 -36.04 9.49
CA GLY A 192 -15.17 -36.77 8.28
C GLY A 192 -13.65 -36.91 8.05
N ASP A 193 -12.83 -36.31 8.91
CA ASP A 193 -11.39 -36.56 8.95
C ASP A 193 -11.11 -37.83 9.77
N ASN A 194 -10.32 -38.77 9.22
CA ASN A 194 -10.05 -40.07 9.84
C ASN A 194 -8.64 -40.12 10.48
N PHE A 195 -8.31 -39.12 11.29
CA PHE A 195 -7.07 -39.04 12.06
C PHE A 195 -7.32 -38.40 13.43
N THR A 196 -6.46 -38.67 14.41
CA THR A 196 -6.53 -38.09 15.76
C THR A 196 -5.89 -36.70 15.82
N ILE A 197 -6.08 -35.97 16.93
CA ILE A 197 -5.36 -34.71 17.21
C ILE A 197 -3.84 -34.92 17.13
N GLU A 198 -3.35 -35.99 17.75
CA GLU A 198 -1.94 -36.35 17.72
C GLU A 198 -1.43 -36.61 16.29
N GLN A 199 -2.20 -37.33 15.47
CA GLN A 199 -1.84 -37.57 14.07
C GLN A 199 -1.86 -36.29 13.23
N GLN A 200 -2.81 -35.37 13.47
CA GLN A 200 -2.84 -34.05 12.82
C GLN A 200 -1.57 -33.26 13.15
N HIS A 201 -1.24 -33.12 14.42
CA HIS A 201 -0.05 -32.38 14.85
C HIS A 201 1.24 -33.03 14.36
N ASN A 202 1.37 -34.34 14.49
CA ASN A 202 2.56 -35.05 14.03
C ASN A 202 2.74 -34.99 12.50
N ALA A 203 1.66 -34.88 11.71
CA ALA A 203 1.76 -34.67 10.27
C ALA A 203 2.39 -33.31 9.91
N PHE A 204 2.03 -32.25 10.65
CA PHE A 204 2.65 -30.93 10.51
C PHE A 204 4.12 -30.92 10.96
N VAL A 205 4.41 -31.55 12.11
CA VAL A 205 5.78 -31.71 12.61
C VAL A 205 6.65 -32.49 11.61
N ALA A 206 6.11 -33.55 11.00
CA ALA A 206 6.81 -34.32 9.99
C ALA A 206 7.14 -33.49 8.73
N ALA A 207 6.20 -32.65 8.27
CA ALA A 207 6.46 -31.74 7.15
C ALA A 207 7.50 -30.67 7.49
N ASP A 208 7.51 -30.17 8.72
CA ASP A 208 8.50 -29.19 9.18
C ASP A 208 9.91 -29.78 9.35
N LEU A 209 10.07 -31.10 9.40
CA LEU A 209 11.40 -31.72 9.26
C LEU A 209 12.02 -31.44 7.88
N GLY A 210 11.20 -31.31 6.83
CA GLY A 210 11.66 -30.86 5.51
C GLY A 210 12.22 -29.42 5.57
N LYS A 211 11.54 -28.51 6.30
CA LYS A 211 12.04 -27.15 6.53
C LYS A 211 13.35 -27.13 7.33
N TYR A 212 13.44 -27.96 8.36
CA TYR A 212 14.68 -28.16 9.10
C TYR A 212 15.80 -28.69 8.19
N ALA A 213 15.50 -29.61 7.28
CA ALA A 213 16.46 -30.09 6.27
C ALA A 213 16.89 -28.98 5.30
N VAL A 214 15.98 -28.09 4.87
CA VAL A 214 16.32 -26.90 4.07
C VAL A 214 17.36 -26.04 4.78
N ALA A 215 17.18 -25.79 6.08
CA ALA A 215 18.11 -25.02 6.90
C ALA A 215 19.47 -25.73 7.05
N LEU A 216 19.47 -27.01 7.44
CA LEU A 216 20.71 -27.79 7.59
C LEU A 216 21.55 -27.89 6.31
N ALA A 217 20.90 -27.89 5.14
CA ALA A 217 21.57 -28.03 3.86
C ALA A 217 22.25 -26.74 3.37
N ARG A 218 21.97 -25.59 4.01
CA ARG A 218 22.36 -24.26 3.50
C ARG A 218 23.10 -23.47 4.56
N ASP A 219 24.18 -22.83 4.15
CA ASP A 219 24.82 -21.84 4.99
C ASP A 219 23.89 -20.64 5.19
N ARG A 220 23.93 -20.03 6.37
CA ARG A 220 23.18 -18.79 6.71
C ARG A 220 21.66 -18.96 6.73
N VAL A 221 21.18 -20.20 6.87
CA VAL A 221 19.76 -20.51 7.05
C VAL A 221 19.59 -21.23 8.38
N GLU A 222 18.73 -20.70 9.24
CA GLU A 222 18.39 -21.34 10.52
C GLU A 222 16.90 -21.69 10.58
N TYR A 223 16.60 -22.75 11.33
CA TYR A 223 15.24 -23.17 11.61
C TYR A 223 14.92 -22.89 13.08
N VAL A 224 13.79 -22.24 13.32
CA VAL A 224 13.28 -21.93 14.66
C VAL A 224 12.02 -22.75 14.89
N ASN A 225 12.09 -23.69 15.83
CA ASN A 225 10.97 -24.55 16.16
C ASN A 225 10.07 -23.90 17.22
N ASN A 226 8.78 -23.82 16.95
CA ASN A 226 7.76 -23.24 17.80
C ASN A 226 6.72 -24.26 18.31
N TYR A 227 6.79 -25.54 17.93
CA TYR A 227 5.81 -26.53 18.39
C TYR A 227 5.82 -26.72 19.91
N GLY A 228 4.66 -26.52 20.53
CA GLY A 228 4.47 -26.57 21.97
C GLY A 228 4.70 -25.23 22.68
N LEU A 229 5.02 -24.15 21.97
CA LEU A 229 5.31 -22.85 22.59
C LEU A 229 4.09 -22.30 23.32
N MET A 230 2.92 -22.29 22.68
CA MET A 230 1.68 -21.82 23.31
C MET A 230 1.26 -22.73 24.47
N GLN A 231 1.42 -24.05 24.34
CA GLN A 231 1.17 -24.99 25.44
C GLN A 231 2.13 -24.76 26.62
N TYR A 232 3.37 -24.38 26.37
CA TYR A 232 4.32 -24.01 27.43
C TYR A 232 3.88 -22.73 28.14
N ILE A 233 3.54 -21.69 27.38
CA ILE A 233 3.27 -20.35 27.93
C ILE A 233 1.95 -20.31 28.69
N TYR A 234 0.89 -20.89 28.12
CA TYR A 234 -0.48 -20.80 28.64
C TYR A 234 -0.94 -22.08 29.35
N GLY A 235 -0.18 -23.17 29.24
CA GLY A 235 -0.56 -24.49 29.76
C GLY A 235 -1.50 -25.24 28.82
N VAL A 236 -2.07 -26.34 29.32
CA VAL A 236 -3.10 -27.14 28.62
C VAL A 236 -4.28 -27.32 29.57
N PRO A 237 -5.21 -26.35 29.61
CA PRO A 237 -6.35 -26.38 30.54
C PRO A 237 -7.29 -27.57 30.34
N GLU A 238 -7.37 -28.10 29.12
CA GLU A 238 -8.26 -29.20 28.73
C GLU A 238 -7.67 -30.60 29.03
N ALA A 239 -6.40 -30.67 29.44
CA ALA A 239 -5.80 -31.93 29.86
C ALA A 239 -6.41 -32.43 31.18
N GLU A 240 -6.30 -33.73 31.44
CA GLU A 240 -6.83 -34.34 32.67
C GLU A 240 -5.73 -35.13 33.41
N PRO A 241 -5.22 -34.61 34.56
CA PRO A 241 -5.51 -33.29 35.14
C PRO A 241 -4.96 -32.13 34.27
N PRO A 242 -5.48 -30.90 34.42
CA PRO A 242 -5.00 -29.74 33.67
C PRO A 242 -3.50 -29.51 33.85
N ILE A 243 -2.81 -29.19 32.76
CA ILE A 243 -1.37 -28.92 32.75
C ILE A 243 -1.17 -27.41 32.90
N ALA A 244 -0.43 -27.00 33.92
CA ALA A 244 -0.19 -25.58 34.20
C ALA A 244 0.82 -24.93 33.22
N PRO A 245 0.80 -23.60 33.05
CA PRO A 245 1.88 -22.84 32.42
C PRO A 245 3.28 -23.24 32.92
N GLY A 246 4.23 -23.34 31.99
CA GLY A 246 5.63 -23.71 32.22
C GLY A 246 5.88 -25.20 32.43
N VAL A 247 4.85 -26.06 32.37
CA VAL A 247 4.97 -27.51 32.62
C VAL A 247 5.15 -28.32 31.33
N ALA A 248 4.47 -27.96 30.24
CA ALA A 248 4.67 -28.63 28.96
C ALA A 248 6.15 -28.53 28.54
N PRO A 249 6.71 -29.46 27.75
CA PRO A 249 8.07 -29.31 27.25
C PRO A 249 8.20 -28.04 26.40
N TYR A 250 9.19 -27.20 26.70
CA TYR A 250 9.50 -26.04 25.87
C TYR A 250 10.01 -26.51 24.49
N PRO A 251 9.74 -25.79 23.38
CA PRO A 251 10.22 -26.18 22.07
C PRO A 251 11.75 -26.32 22.04
N CYS A 252 12.22 -27.31 21.30
CA CYS A 252 13.64 -27.57 21.08
C CYS A 252 13.98 -27.53 19.59
N ASP A 253 15.19 -27.11 19.24
CA ASP A 253 15.49 -26.69 17.86
C ASP A 253 16.20 -27.75 17.01
N THR A 254 16.38 -28.95 17.57
CA THR A 254 16.92 -30.08 16.82
C THR A 254 16.21 -31.39 17.18
N PRO A 255 15.90 -32.25 16.19
CA PRO A 255 15.30 -33.56 16.41
C PRO A 255 16.26 -34.58 17.02
N ASP A 256 17.53 -34.23 17.26
CA ASP A 256 18.49 -35.12 17.90
C ASP A 256 18.07 -35.43 19.36
N PRO A 257 17.76 -36.70 19.70
CA PRO A 257 17.37 -37.09 21.05
C PRO A 257 18.46 -36.85 22.12
N GLY A 258 19.72 -36.70 21.71
CA GLY A 258 20.84 -36.41 22.61
C GLY A 258 20.82 -34.97 23.15
N THR A 259 20.23 -34.05 22.39
CA THR A 259 20.11 -32.62 22.72
C THR A 259 18.68 -32.24 23.07
N CYS A 260 17.68 -32.88 22.47
CA CYS A 260 16.28 -32.69 22.77
C CYS A 260 15.62 -33.96 23.31
N ALA A 261 15.33 -33.98 24.61
CA ALA A 261 14.64 -35.09 25.25
C ALA A 261 13.16 -35.23 24.81
N PHE A 262 12.54 -34.13 24.33
CA PHE A 262 11.12 -34.07 23.98
C PHE A 262 10.94 -33.30 22.66
N TRP A 263 11.28 -33.93 21.54
CA TRP A 263 11.06 -33.34 20.22
C TRP A 263 9.58 -33.44 19.81
N PRO A 264 8.99 -32.40 19.17
CA PRO A 264 9.55 -31.05 18.97
C PRO A 264 9.36 -30.13 20.19
N GLY A 265 8.52 -30.53 21.13
CA GLY A 265 8.08 -29.75 22.27
C GLY A 265 6.61 -30.04 22.56
N GLY A 266 6.10 -29.54 23.68
CA GLY A 266 4.71 -29.72 24.09
C GLY A 266 4.23 -31.16 24.12
N TYR A 267 2.93 -31.33 23.90
CA TYR A 267 2.22 -32.61 23.91
C TYR A 267 1.28 -32.70 22.70
N PRO A 268 1.67 -33.41 21.62
CA PRO A 268 0.93 -33.41 20.35
C PRO A 268 -0.49 -33.98 20.46
N GLN A 269 -0.77 -34.79 21.48
CA GLN A 269 -2.12 -35.32 21.73
C GLN A 269 -3.13 -34.28 22.24
N TYR A 270 -2.68 -33.10 22.64
CA TYR A 270 -3.53 -32.00 23.10
C TYR A 270 -3.52 -30.84 22.10
N LEU A 271 -4.63 -30.11 22.05
CA LEU A 271 -4.73 -28.86 21.32
C LEU A 271 -3.91 -27.76 22.01
N ALA A 272 -3.54 -26.74 21.26
CA ALA A 272 -3.06 -25.51 21.86
C ALA A 272 -4.20 -24.77 22.57
N PRO A 273 -3.89 -23.99 23.63
CA PRO A 273 -4.90 -23.31 24.42
C PRO A 273 -5.62 -22.22 23.60
N LEU A 274 -6.96 -22.26 23.58
CA LEU A 274 -7.80 -21.39 22.74
C LEU A 274 -7.51 -19.89 22.93
N GLU A 275 -7.14 -19.46 24.13
CA GLU A 275 -6.81 -18.06 24.43
C GLU A 275 -5.61 -17.50 23.64
N SER A 276 -4.78 -18.39 23.08
CA SER A 276 -3.63 -18.01 22.27
C SER A 276 -3.96 -17.84 20.78
N TYR A 277 -5.20 -18.14 20.34
CA TYR A 277 -5.62 -18.13 18.93
C TYR A 277 -6.80 -17.18 18.65
N ILE A 278 -6.74 -16.43 17.54
CA ILE A 278 -7.80 -15.48 17.14
C ILE A 278 -9.00 -16.18 16.48
N ASP A 279 -8.75 -17.27 15.76
CA ASP A 279 -9.75 -18.07 15.03
C ASP A 279 -10.17 -19.32 15.80
N GLN A 280 -9.51 -19.63 16.93
CA GLN A 280 -9.60 -20.93 17.60
C GLN A 280 -9.24 -22.10 16.65
N ASP A 281 -8.39 -21.83 15.65
CA ASP A 281 -7.92 -22.79 14.66
C ASP A 281 -6.38 -22.77 14.57
N ILE A 282 -5.80 -21.88 13.77
CA ILE A 282 -4.37 -21.93 13.43
C ILE A 282 -3.65 -20.57 13.49
N HIS A 283 -4.37 -19.47 13.65
CA HIS A 283 -3.77 -18.13 13.72
C HIS A 283 -3.69 -17.62 15.16
N LEU A 284 -2.48 -17.21 15.55
CA LEU A 284 -2.21 -16.74 16.90
C LEU A 284 -2.79 -15.33 17.15
N THR A 285 -3.00 -15.01 18.42
CA THR A 285 -3.20 -13.61 18.86
C THR A 285 -1.94 -12.78 18.64
N ALA A 286 -2.08 -11.45 18.71
CA ALA A 286 -0.93 -10.54 18.68
C ALA A 286 0.14 -10.94 19.70
N GLU A 287 -0.27 -11.34 20.92
CA GLU A 287 0.66 -11.81 21.96
C GLU A 287 1.28 -13.17 21.62
N GLY A 288 0.52 -14.11 21.05
CA GLY A 288 1.06 -15.39 20.58
C GLY A 288 2.12 -15.20 19.49
N TYR A 289 1.85 -14.35 18.49
CA TYR A 289 2.86 -14.00 17.48
C TYR A 289 4.04 -13.21 18.05
N ARG A 290 3.84 -12.37 19.07
CA ARG A 290 4.94 -11.72 19.80
C ARG A 290 5.86 -12.76 20.44
N HIS A 291 5.33 -13.83 21.03
CA HIS A 291 6.14 -14.92 21.59
C HIS A 291 6.92 -15.69 20.53
N VAL A 292 6.32 -15.96 19.37
CA VAL A 292 7.03 -16.56 18.21
C VAL A 292 8.17 -15.65 17.73
N ALA A 293 7.90 -14.35 17.57
CA ALA A 293 8.92 -13.37 17.20
C ALA A 293 10.03 -13.28 18.24
N GLN A 294 9.69 -13.19 19.54
CA GLN A 294 10.66 -13.13 20.64
C GLN A 294 11.59 -14.34 20.60
N ARG A 295 11.05 -15.55 20.42
CA ARG A 295 11.86 -16.76 20.33
C ARG A 295 12.86 -16.70 19.18
N ALA A 296 12.44 -16.26 17.99
CA ALA A 296 13.32 -16.13 16.84
C ALA A 296 14.43 -15.07 17.07
N VAL A 297 14.08 -13.97 17.76
CA VAL A 297 15.02 -12.92 18.18
C VAL A 297 16.04 -13.45 19.19
N ASP A 298 15.58 -14.12 20.24
CA ASP A 298 16.43 -14.65 21.31
C ASP A 298 17.42 -15.71 20.80
N MET A 299 17.01 -16.49 19.79
CA MET A 299 17.84 -17.58 19.27
C MET A 299 18.89 -17.11 18.27
N PHE A 300 18.50 -16.28 17.29
CA PHE A 300 19.34 -15.99 16.14
C PHE A 300 19.24 -14.53 15.70
N ILE A 301 18.02 -14.03 15.52
CA ILE A 301 17.80 -12.76 14.80
C ILE A 301 18.35 -11.57 15.57
N GLY A 302 18.24 -11.56 16.91
CA GLY A 302 18.81 -10.50 17.75
C GLY A 302 20.32 -10.39 17.59
N GLU A 303 21.01 -11.53 17.58
CA GLU A 303 22.45 -11.58 17.32
C GLU A 303 22.78 -11.06 15.91
N TRP A 304 22.08 -11.55 14.89
CA TRP A 304 22.33 -11.13 13.50
C TRP A 304 22.11 -9.64 13.26
N LEU A 305 21.09 -9.06 13.89
CA LEU A 305 20.80 -7.63 13.77
C LEU A 305 21.79 -6.76 14.55
N SER A 306 22.47 -7.32 15.56
CA SER A 306 23.54 -6.66 16.32
C SER A 306 24.86 -6.51 15.54
N TYR A 307 25.02 -7.24 14.43
CA TYR A 307 26.21 -7.13 13.59
C TYR A 307 26.28 -5.75 12.91
N PRO A 308 27.48 -5.15 12.79
CA PRO A 308 27.64 -3.89 12.08
C PRO A 308 27.31 -4.08 10.60
N LYS A 309 26.70 -3.07 9.97
CA LYS A 309 26.31 -3.06 8.56
C LYS A 309 26.42 -1.66 7.98
N ALA A 310 26.79 -1.53 6.71
CA ALA A 310 26.61 -0.28 5.97
C ALA A 310 25.12 -0.06 5.64
N LEU A 311 24.59 1.11 6.00
CA LEU A 311 23.18 1.47 5.85
C LEU A 311 22.92 2.42 4.67
N GLU A 312 23.93 3.20 4.30
CA GLU A 312 23.78 4.24 3.29
C GLU A 312 25.14 4.59 2.67
N ILE A 313 25.14 4.84 1.36
CA ILE A 313 26.22 5.51 0.64
C ILE A 313 25.64 6.77 0.01
N LYS A 314 25.98 7.94 0.55
CA LYS A 314 25.43 9.23 0.14
C LYS A 314 26.45 10.04 -0.68
N PRO A 315 26.18 10.34 -1.96
CA PRO A 315 27.05 11.23 -2.74
C PRO A 315 26.99 12.67 -2.23
N LEU A 316 28.14 13.29 -1.99
CA LEU A 316 28.25 14.67 -1.46
C LEU A 316 28.52 15.72 -2.54
N GLN A 317 29.49 15.47 -3.42
CA GLN A 317 29.89 16.42 -4.45
C GLN A 317 30.38 15.68 -5.69
N ASN A 318 29.77 15.99 -6.83
CA ASN A 318 30.16 15.45 -8.13
C ASN A 318 31.09 16.44 -8.88
N LYS A 319 32.38 16.11 -8.93
CA LYS A 319 33.45 16.82 -9.66
C LYS A 319 34.56 15.82 -10.05
N ALA A 320 35.69 16.31 -10.55
CA ALA A 320 36.89 15.48 -10.80
C ALA A 320 37.38 14.71 -9.54
N ILE A 321 37.04 15.21 -8.35
CA ILE A 321 37.13 14.47 -7.09
C ILE A 321 35.69 14.27 -6.61
N TYR A 322 35.26 13.02 -6.51
CA TYR A 322 33.93 12.66 -6.05
C TYR A 322 34.01 12.17 -4.60
N GLN A 323 33.19 12.73 -3.71
CA GLN A 323 33.07 12.29 -2.32
C GLN A 323 31.73 11.63 -2.02
N PHE A 324 31.77 10.62 -1.16
CA PHE A 324 30.63 9.88 -0.63
C PHE A 324 30.74 9.80 0.89
N ASP A 325 29.63 9.96 1.61
CA ASP A 325 29.54 9.56 3.01
C ASP A 325 28.98 8.13 3.09
N VAL A 326 29.64 7.27 3.85
CA VAL A 326 29.19 5.90 4.14
C VAL A 326 28.82 5.83 5.60
N THR A 327 27.56 5.46 5.87
CA THR A 327 27.01 5.38 7.23
C THR A 327 26.85 3.93 7.65
N PHE A 328 27.38 3.57 8.82
CA PHE A 328 27.25 2.24 9.42
C PHE A 328 26.15 2.18 10.49
N SER A 329 25.65 0.99 10.79
CA SER A 329 24.64 0.75 11.83
C SER A 329 25.18 0.92 13.25
N HIS A 330 26.49 0.71 13.41
CA HIS A 330 27.22 0.78 14.67
C HIS A 330 28.57 1.48 14.46
N PRO A 331 29.20 2.00 15.53
CA PRO A 331 30.60 2.41 15.48
C PRO A 331 31.51 1.26 15.02
N VAL A 332 32.36 1.51 14.02
CA VAL A 332 33.30 0.52 13.47
C VAL A 332 34.76 1.00 13.50
N ASN A 333 35.67 0.05 13.54
CA ASN A 333 37.12 0.22 13.32
C ASN A 333 37.53 -0.47 12.02
N GLY A 334 38.75 -0.21 11.56
CA GLY A 334 39.38 -0.97 10.46
C GLY A 334 39.11 -0.40 9.06
N VAL A 335 38.20 0.57 8.92
CA VAL A 335 37.81 1.14 7.63
C VAL A 335 38.99 1.83 6.93
N ASP A 336 39.37 1.33 5.75
CA ASP A 336 40.45 1.85 4.92
C ASP A 336 40.13 1.83 3.41
N LEU A 337 41.15 2.04 2.56
CA LEU A 337 40.98 2.14 1.11
C LEU A 337 40.54 0.82 0.44
N SER A 338 40.90 -0.33 1.01
CA SER A 338 40.57 -1.65 0.45
C SER A 338 39.10 -1.99 0.57
N ASP A 339 38.38 -1.35 1.50
CA ASP A 339 36.97 -1.60 1.76
C ASP A 339 36.03 -1.00 0.73
N PHE A 340 36.56 -0.27 -0.26
CA PHE A 340 35.73 0.43 -1.24
C PHE A 340 36.20 0.17 -2.66
N GLU A 341 35.23 -0.05 -3.54
CA GLU A 341 35.46 -0.05 -4.98
C GLU A 341 34.58 0.98 -5.66
N VAL A 342 35.19 1.81 -6.52
CA VAL A 342 34.49 2.74 -7.39
C VAL A 342 34.06 2.06 -8.69
N PHE A 343 32.83 2.35 -9.13
CA PHE A 343 32.34 1.95 -10.43
C PHE A 343 31.42 3.01 -11.06
N ILE A 344 31.08 2.79 -12.32
CA ILE A 344 30.12 3.55 -13.11
C ILE A 344 29.24 2.55 -13.86
N LYS A 345 28.00 2.95 -14.17
CA LYS A 345 27.06 2.08 -14.89
C LYS A 345 27.50 1.84 -16.34
N ASP A 346 28.02 2.86 -17.03
CA ASP A 346 28.47 2.78 -18.43
C ASP A 346 30.00 2.87 -18.55
N LYS A 347 30.66 1.72 -18.66
CA LYS A 347 32.14 1.60 -18.66
C LYS A 347 32.83 1.98 -19.98
N ALA A 348 32.10 2.37 -21.03
CA ALA A 348 32.67 2.49 -22.37
C ALA A 348 33.65 3.68 -22.49
N GLY A 349 34.95 3.38 -22.64
CA GLY A 349 35.98 4.34 -23.03
C GLY A 349 36.60 5.17 -21.91
N LEU A 350 36.37 4.82 -20.64
CA LEU A 350 36.92 5.54 -19.49
C LEU A 350 38.22 4.95 -18.97
N LYS A 351 39.04 5.81 -18.35
CA LYS A 351 40.27 5.46 -17.65
C LYS A 351 39.97 4.85 -16.27
N ALA A 352 40.99 4.33 -15.61
CA ALA A 352 40.87 3.78 -14.25
C ALA A 352 40.51 4.89 -13.25
N MET A 353 39.48 4.65 -12.44
CA MET A 353 39.09 5.47 -11.29
C MET A 353 39.57 4.75 -10.04
N ASP A 354 40.00 5.50 -9.02
CA ASP A 354 40.54 4.91 -7.79
C ASP A 354 39.94 5.59 -6.55
N VAL A 355 39.76 4.80 -5.48
CA VAL A 355 39.53 5.32 -4.14
C VAL A 355 40.87 5.79 -3.58
N ILE A 356 40.98 7.08 -3.29
CA ILE A 356 42.27 7.71 -2.94
C ILE A 356 42.37 8.14 -1.49
N ASN A 357 41.24 8.28 -0.79
CA ASN A 357 41.23 8.68 0.61
C ASN A 357 39.95 8.22 1.31
N VAL A 358 40.08 7.78 2.56
CA VAL A 358 38.95 7.49 3.46
C VAL A 358 39.24 8.18 4.78
N VAL A 359 38.28 8.96 5.26
CA VAL A 359 38.41 9.69 6.54
C VAL A 359 37.16 9.48 7.37
N GLN A 360 37.35 9.20 8.66
CA GLN A 360 36.26 9.22 9.63
C GLN A 360 35.68 10.64 9.72
N ALA A 361 34.37 10.77 9.50
CA ALA A 361 33.66 12.04 9.42
C ALA A 361 33.02 12.46 10.75
N ASP A 362 32.68 11.50 11.61
CA ASP A 362 32.11 11.70 12.95
C ASP A 362 33.11 11.30 14.04
N ALA A 363 32.80 11.55 15.32
CA ALA A 363 33.71 11.22 16.43
C ALA A 363 33.54 9.76 16.88
N GLU A 364 32.38 9.18 16.64
CA GLU A 364 31.96 7.88 17.13
C GLU A 364 32.55 6.75 16.27
N GLY A 365 32.68 6.99 14.96
CA GLY A 365 33.18 6.04 13.97
C GLY A 365 32.04 5.37 13.20
N ILE A 366 30.95 6.11 12.98
CA ILE A 366 29.73 5.67 12.30
C ILE A 366 29.73 6.13 10.84
N VAL A 367 30.32 7.28 10.53
CA VAL A 367 30.30 7.90 9.21
C VAL A 367 31.72 8.07 8.70
N TYR A 368 31.96 7.62 7.46
CA TYR A 368 33.24 7.76 6.78
C TYR A 368 33.05 8.46 5.44
N THR A 369 33.84 9.50 5.18
CA THR A 369 33.88 10.16 3.87
C THR A 369 34.92 9.46 2.99
N VAL A 370 34.45 8.84 1.92
CA VAL A 370 35.24 8.16 0.88
C VAL A 370 35.45 9.14 -0.28
N THR A 371 36.70 9.30 -0.70
CA THR A 371 37.09 10.20 -1.80
C THR A 371 37.63 9.39 -2.96
N VAL A 372 37.05 9.63 -4.14
CA VAL A 372 37.36 8.97 -5.40
C VAL A 372 38.02 9.98 -6.35
N ASP A 373 39.12 9.59 -6.97
CA ASP A 373 39.68 10.30 -8.13
C ASP A 373 39.00 9.80 -9.40
N MET A 374 38.34 10.71 -10.11
CA MET A 374 37.61 10.42 -11.33
C MET A 374 38.51 10.43 -12.58
N ASP A 375 39.82 10.70 -12.45
CA ASP A 375 40.81 10.86 -13.53
C ASP A 375 40.29 11.77 -14.67
N GLY A 376 39.64 12.87 -14.26
CA GLY A 376 39.06 13.86 -15.16
C GLY A 376 37.72 13.47 -15.82
N SER A 377 37.13 12.34 -15.45
CA SER A 377 35.75 11.98 -15.83
C SER A 377 34.73 12.90 -15.16
N GLU A 378 33.71 13.30 -15.92
CA GLU A 378 32.54 14.05 -15.40
C GLU A 378 31.31 13.14 -15.23
N GLN A 379 31.47 11.82 -15.39
CA GLN A 379 30.37 10.87 -15.17
C GLN A 379 30.04 10.71 -13.69
N VAL A 380 28.80 10.31 -13.41
CA VAL A 380 28.37 9.96 -12.04
C VAL A 380 29.03 8.63 -11.64
N ALA A 381 29.97 8.67 -10.70
CA ALA A 381 30.47 7.49 -10.01
C ALA A 381 29.53 7.00 -8.91
N TYR A 382 29.74 5.74 -8.58
CA TYR A 382 29.15 5.00 -7.49
C TYR A 382 30.27 4.27 -6.75
N ILE A 383 30.08 3.98 -5.46
CA ILE A 383 30.97 3.09 -4.72
C ILE A 383 30.19 1.91 -4.13
N ARG A 384 30.90 0.86 -3.78
CA ARG A 384 30.37 -0.26 -2.99
C ARG A 384 31.29 -0.53 -1.80
N VAL A 385 30.69 -0.96 -0.70
CA VAL A 385 31.42 -1.44 0.48
C VAL A 385 31.75 -2.91 0.25
N LEU A 386 33.03 -3.23 0.29
CA LEU A 386 33.57 -4.58 0.26
C LEU A 386 33.75 -5.05 1.71
N ASP A 387 33.69 -6.37 1.88
CA ASP A 387 33.86 -6.98 3.19
C ASP A 387 34.87 -8.12 3.10
N ASP A 388 35.99 -7.94 3.78
CA ASP A 388 37.07 -8.91 3.96
C ASP A 388 37.33 -9.24 5.45
N ASP A 389 36.32 -8.99 6.32
CA ASP A 389 36.38 -9.07 7.78
C ASP A 389 37.33 -8.04 8.46
N SER A 390 37.91 -7.08 7.73
CA SER A 390 38.79 -6.06 8.34
C SER A 390 38.01 -4.96 9.08
N ILE A 391 36.80 -4.62 8.61
CA ILE A 391 35.88 -3.71 9.29
C ILE A 391 35.21 -4.45 10.46
N THR A 392 35.34 -3.92 11.67
CA THR A 392 34.82 -4.57 12.90
C THR A 392 34.06 -3.61 13.80
N ARG A 393 33.01 -4.10 14.48
CA ARG A 393 32.27 -3.35 15.50
C ARG A 393 33.24 -2.94 16.61
N LYS A 394 33.19 -1.68 17.03
CA LYS A 394 34.21 -1.09 17.90
C LYS A 394 34.25 -1.66 19.32
N ASP A 395 33.10 -2.08 19.84
CA ASP A 395 32.89 -2.59 21.19
C ASP A 395 33.01 -4.12 21.28
N THR A 396 32.49 -4.86 20.30
CA THR A 396 32.48 -6.34 20.31
C THR A 396 33.59 -6.97 19.45
N GLY A 397 34.13 -6.25 18.47
CA GLY A 397 35.10 -6.77 17.50
C GLY A 397 34.50 -7.69 16.44
N VAL A 398 33.17 -7.82 16.37
CA VAL A 398 32.48 -8.62 15.34
C VAL A 398 32.64 -7.95 13.97
N ALA A 399 32.95 -8.73 12.94
CA ALA A 399 33.13 -8.24 11.57
C ALA A 399 31.83 -7.68 10.95
N LEU A 400 31.98 -6.83 9.93
CA LEU A 400 30.90 -6.27 9.11
C LEU A 400 30.05 -7.40 8.52
N GLY A 401 28.74 -7.42 8.80
CA GLY A 401 27.84 -8.48 8.35
C GLY A 401 27.89 -9.78 9.18
N GLY A 402 28.73 -9.83 10.21
CA GLY A 402 28.94 -10.98 11.09
C GLY A 402 30.13 -11.84 10.66
N PRO A 403 30.34 -13.02 11.27
CA PRO A 403 31.47 -13.87 10.93
C PRO A 403 31.51 -14.31 9.45
N GLY A 404 32.59 -13.97 8.75
CA GLY A 404 32.96 -14.51 7.43
C GLY A 404 32.83 -13.51 6.29
N ALA A 405 33.92 -13.32 5.54
CA ALA A 405 34.03 -12.36 4.46
C ALA A 405 32.92 -12.41 3.39
N GLY A 406 32.55 -11.23 2.90
CA GLY A 406 31.57 -10.99 1.84
C GLY A 406 30.13 -10.86 2.35
N ASN A 407 29.88 -11.08 3.65
CA ASN A 407 28.55 -11.00 4.24
C ASN A 407 28.19 -9.57 4.71
N GLY A 408 29.16 -8.64 4.64
CA GLY A 408 28.98 -7.20 4.88
C GLY A 408 28.86 -6.34 3.61
N PHE A 409 28.79 -6.94 2.42
CA PHE A 409 28.73 -6.23 1.15
C PHE A 409 27.54 -5.27 1.06
N PHE A 410 27.76 -4.06 0.54
CA PHE A 410 26.68 -3.08 0.36
C PHE A 410 26.86 -2.22 -0.91
N GLU A 411 25.83 -2.20 -1.75
CA GLU A 411 25.80 -1.44 -3.01
C GLU A 411 24.45 -0.72 -3.19
N TYR A 412 24.28 0.40 -2.48
CA TYR A 412 23.17 1.32 -2.72
C TYR A 412 23.65 2.76 -2.55
N ASN A 413 23.64 3.52 -3.65
CA ASN A 413 24.15 4.89 -3.70
C ASN A 413 23.00 5.88 -3.83
N GLY A 414 22.71 6.60 -2.76
CA GLY A 414 21.62 7.55 -2.68
C GLY A 414 21.09 7.70 -1.26
N LEU A 415 20.15 8.62 -1.10
CA LEU A 415 19.36 8.70 0.12
C LEU A 415 18.38 7.55 0.14
N TYR A 416 18.45 6.72 1.18
CA TYR A 416 17.43 5.72 1.47
C TYR A 416 16.47 6.28 2.51
N GLU A 417 15.20 6.47 2.12
CA GLU A 417 14.13 6.87 3.04
C GLU A 417 13.10 5.75 3.12
N PHE A 418 12.92 5.23 4.33
CA PHE A 418 11.81 4.34 4.65
C PHE A 418 10.69 5.15 5.28
N GLN A 419 9.49 5.03 4.72
CA GLN A 419 8.29 5.53 5.34
C GLN A 419 7.50 4.35 5.92
N ASP A 420 7.37 4.35 7.24
CA ASP A 420 6.52 3.40 7.93
C ASP A 420 5.06 3.61 7.56
N MET A 421 4.32 2.50 7.49
CA MET A 421 2.87 2.58 7.33
C MET A 421 2.25 2.94 8.67
N ILE A 422 1.66 4.13 8.71
CA ILE A 422 0.94 4.64 9.86
C ILE A 422 -0.55 4.58 9.51
N ALA A 423 -1.34 4.00 10.40
CA ALA A 423 -2.79 4.02 10.27
C ALA A 423 -3.26 5.48 10.19
N ALA A 424 -4.08 5.77 9.18
CA ALA A 424 -4.66 7.08 9.00
C ALA A 424 -5.70 7.37 10.10
N ALA A 425 -5.99 8.64 10.34
CA ALA A 425 -7.15 9.00 11.14
C ALA A 425 -8.44 8.67 10.34
N ASP A 426 -9.54 8.43 11.04
CA ASP A 426 -10.82 8.05 10.42
C ASP A 426 -11.31 9.07 9.37
N ASP A 427 -10.93 10.35 9.49
CA ASP A 427 -11.27 11.42 8.54
C ASP A 427 -10.20 11.66 7.46
N ASP A 428 -9.15 10.82 7.37
CA ASP A 428 -8.12 10.87 6.33
C ASP A 428 -8.33 9.75 5.30
N PHE A 429 -9.31 9.94 4.42
CA PHE A 429 -9.66 8.98 3.37
C PHE A 429 -8.49 8.63 2.44
N ARG A 430 -7.61 9.60 2.13
CA ARG A 430 -6.45 9.34 1.26
C ARG A 430 -5.43 8.47 1.99
N GLY A 431 -5.15 8.76 3.26
CA GLY A 431 -4.30 7.94 4.10
C GLY A 431 -4.85 6.52 4.23
N ALA A 432 -6.15 6.37 4.47
CA ALA A 432 -6.83 5.08 4.56
C ALA A 432 -6.69 4.25 3.28
N LEU A 433 -7.00 4.81 2.11
CA LEU A 433 -6.86 4.11 0.83
C LEU A 433 -5.39 3.75 0.52
N ASN A 434 -4.44 4.65 0.81
CA ASN A 434 -3.02 4.34 0.67
C ASN A 434 -2.58 3.18 1.57
N TYR A 435 -3.05 3.16 2.82
CA TYR A 435 -2.75 2.06 3.74
C TYR A 435 -3.31 0.74 3.19
N LEU A 436 -4.60 0.72 2.82
CA LEU A 436 -5.25 -0.47 2.25
C LEU A 436 -4.54 -0.95 0.98
N TYR A 437 -4.16 -0.04 0.09
CA TYR A 437 -3.39 -0.36 -1.11
C TYR A 437 -2.04 -0.99 -0.78
N MET A 438 -1.32 -0.44 0.21
CA MET A 438 -0.05 -1.02 0.64
C MET A 438 -0.24 -2.37 1.33
N ALA A 439 -1.24 -2.54 2.20
CA ALA A 439 -1.52 -3.79 2.90
C ALA A 439 -1.99 -4.91 1.96
N SER A 440 -2.64 -4.56 0.85
CA SER A 440 -3.19 -5.51 -0.12
C SER A 440 -2.27 -5.82 -1.31
N GLN A 441 -1.05 -5.28 -1.35
CA GLN A 441 -0.16 -5.39 -2.52
C GLN A 441 0.07 -6.85 -2.98
N ALA A 442 0.21 -7.79 -2.05
CA ALA A 442 0.36 -9.22 -2.39
C ALA A 442 -0.84 -9.76 -3.22
N TYR A 443 -2.02 -9.13 -3.09
CA TYR A 443 -3.27 -9.54 -3.71
C TYR A 443 -3.70 -8.69 -4.90
N GLU A 444 -2.97 -7.63 -5.27
CA GLU A 444 -3.36 -6.73 -6.38
C GLU A 444 -3.56 -7.48 -7.70
N HIS A 445 -2.82 -8.57 -7.91
CA HIS A 445 -3.02 -9.45 -9.07
C HIS A 445 -4.41 -10.09 -9.09
N MET A 446 -4.93 -10.51 -7.93
CA MET A 446 -6.25 -11.11 -7.76
C MET A 446 -7.35 -10.05 -7.77
N LEU A 447 -7.16 -8.95 -7.05
CA LEU A 447 -8.12 -7.83 -7.03
C LEU A 447 -8.32 -7.25 -8.44
N GLY A 448 -7.23 -7.12 -9.21
CA GLY A 448 -7.27 -6.67 -10.59
C GLY A 448 -8.09 -7.58 -11.51
N GLU A 449 -8.10 -8.91 -11.28
CA GLU A 449 -8.96 -9.85 -12.01
C GLU A 449 -10.46 -9.60 -11.74
N PHE A 450 -10.79 -9.12 -10.54
CA PHE A 450 -12.15 -8.72 -10.16
C PHE A 450 -12.53 -7.30 -10.60
N GLY A 451 -11.59 -6.57 -11.21
CA GLY A 451 -11.78 -5.17 -11.59
C GLY A 451 -11.73 -4.20 -10.41
N PHE A 452 -11.09 -4.60 -9.31
CA PHE A 452 -10.98 -3.84 -8.07
C PHE A 452 -9.51 -3.53 -7.76
N SER A 453 -9.24 -2.42 -7.10
CA SER A 453 -7.91 -2.08 -6.56
C SER A 453 -8.08 -1.05 -5.47
N PHE A 454 -7.33 -1.15 -4.38
CA PHE A 454 -7.32 -0.10 -3.35
C PHE A 454 -6.46 1.10 -3.76
N ASN A 455 -5.78 1.06 -4.91
CA ASN A 455 -4.98 2.17 -5.40
C ASN A 455 -5.87 3.42 -5.55
N PRO A 456 -5.60 4.52 -4.84
CA PRO A 456 -6.45 5.72 -4.88
C PRO A 456 -6.59 6.32 -6.28
N ASP A 457 -5.64 6.07 -7.18
CA ASP A 457 -5.66 6.59 -8.56
C ASP A 457 -6.47 5.69 -9.52
N LEU A 458 -6.90 4.50 -9.07
CA LEU A 458 -7.60 3.51 -9.89
C LEU A 458 -8.94 3.04 -9.29
N LEU A 459 -9.18 3.26 -7.99
CA LEU A 459 -10.36 2.78 -7.28
C LEU A 459 -11.65 3.47 -7.79
N ASP A 460 -12.55 2.65 -8.33
CA ASP A 460 -13.90 3.00 -8.79
C ASP A 460 -14.78 1.74 -8.67
N ALA A 461 -15.46 1.58 -7.52
CA ALA A 461 -16.09 0.33 -7.11
C ALA A 461 -17.60 0.44 -6.80
N ASN A 462 -18.15 1.65 -6.77
CA ASN A 462 -19.53 1.96 -6.37
C ASN A 462 -20.55 1.98 -7.52
N GLY A 463 -20.34 1.18 -8.57
CA GLY A 463 -21.29 1.02 -9.67
C GLY A 463 -22.40 0.00 -9.38
N ASP A 464 -23.35 -0.12 -10.32
CA ASP A 464 -24.45 -1.09 -10.25
C ASP A 464 -23.96 -2.55 -10.31
N LEU A 465 -23.71 -3.13 -9.14
CA LEU A 465 -23.19 -4.49 -8.95
C LEU A 465 -24.12 -5.58 -9.51
N LEU A 466 -25.44 -5.33 -9.55
CA LEU A 466 -26.43 -6.29 -10.03
C LEU A 466 -26.51 -6.33 -11.56
N LYS A 467 -26.29 -5.19 -12.21
CA LYS A 467 -26.42 -5.05 -13.66
C LYS A 467 -25.09 -5.21 -14.38
N ASP A 468 -24.03 -4.61 -13.85
CA ASP A 468 -22.73 -4.48 -14.53
C ASP A 468 -21.63 -5.31 -13.83
N GLY A 469 -21.92 -5.85 -12.64
CA GLY A 469 -21.02 -6.68 -11.84
C GLY A 469 -21.30 -8.19 -11.92
N SER A 470 -20.65 -8.95 -11.04
CA SER A 470 -20.87 -10.38 -10.86
C SER A 470 -20.49 -10.80 -9.43
N LEU A 471 -21.42 -11.45 -8.72
CA LEU A 471 -21.20 -12.07 -7.40
C LEU A 471 -20.85 -13.57 -7.51
N SER A 472 -20.54 -14.03 -8.72
CA SER A 472 -20.15 -15.40 -9.02
C SER A 472 -18.92 -15.39 -9.92
N ASP A 473 -18.05 -16.39 -9.76
CA ASP A 473 -16.81 -16.52 -10.53
C ASP A 473 -17.02 -16.41 -12.07
N PRO A 474 -16.32 -15.49 -12.78
CA PRO A 474 -15.42 -14.48 -12.22
C PRO A 474 -16.19 -13.34 -11.56
N TYR A 475 -15.80 -13.02 -10.32
CA TYR A 475 -16.32 -11.86 -9.60
C TYR A 475 -15.99 -10.57 -10.35
N VAL A 476 -16.91 -9.60 -10.34
CA VAL A 476 -16.70 -8.29 -10.97
C VAL A 476 -17.32 -7.21 -10.10
N ILE A 477 -16.51 -6.25 -9.68
CA ILE A 477 -16.96 -5.05 -8.97
C ILE A 477 -16.93 -3.88 -9.98
N PRO A 478 -18.09 -3.34 -10.38
CA PRO A 478 -18.15 -2.26 -11.34
C PRO A 478 -18.03 -0.90 -10.66
N GLY A 479 -17.48 0.08 -11.36
CA GLY A 479 -17.43 1.48 -10.93
C GLY A 479 -18.58 2.34 -11.45
N ASN A 480 -18.85 3.49 -10.83
CA ASN A 480 -19.83 4.46 -11.32
C ASN A 480 -19.25 5.39 -12.42
N GLY A 481 -17.93 5.33 -12.65
CA GLY A 481 -17.22 6.15 -13.62
C GLY A 481 -16.63 7.43 -13.02
N MET A 482 -16.67 7.62 -11.71
CA MET A 482 -15.96 8.62 -10.95
C MET A 482 -15.04 7.89 -9.97
N LEU A 483 -13.79 8.34 -9.83
CA LEU A 483 -12.87 7.67 -8.92
C LEU A 483 -13.32 7.94 -7.48
N ASP A 484 -13.38 6.90 -6.65
CA ASP A 484 -13.95 6.96 -5.30
C ASP A 484 -13.17 7.93 -4.39
N LEU A 485 -11.85 8.04 -4.58
CA LEU A 485 -11.04 9.04 -3.88
C LEU A 485 -11.54 10.47 -4.15
N TRP A 486 -12.00 10.78 -5.36
CA TRP A 486 -12.48 12.12 -5.69
C TRP A 486 -13.82 12.39 -5.01
N GLU A 487 -14.69 11.39 -4.92
CA GLU A 487 -15.95 11.48 -4.18
C GLU A 487 -15.68 11.67 -2.68
N PHE A 488 -14.77 10.87 -2.09
CA PHE A 488 -14.41 10.98 -0.67
C PHE A 488 -13.75 12.32 -0.32
N MET A 489 -13.02 12.91 -1.25
CA MET A 489 -12.37 14.20 -1.03
C MET A 489 -13.34 15.39 -1.04
N VAL A 490 -14.57 15.23 -1.56
CA VAL A 490 -15.65 16.19 -1.31
C VAL A 490 -16.09 16.13 0.16
N ILE A 491 -16.25 14.92 0.71
CA ILE A 491 -16.59 14.71 2.13
C ILE A 491 -15.52 15.33 3.03
N ASP A 492 -14.25 14.97 2.79
CA ASP A 492 -13.08 15.51 3.49
C ASP A 492 -13.07 17.04 3.51
N ALA A 493 -13.28 17.66 2.34
CA ALA A 493 -13.27 19.11 2.21
C ALA A 493 -14.40 19.78 3.02
N ILE A 494 -15.59 19.16 3.08
CA ILE A 494 -16.72 19.66 3.87
C ILE A 494 -16.43 19.51 5.37
N LEU A 495 -15.93 18.35 5.82
CA LEU A 495 -15.58 18.10 7.21
C LEU A 495 -14.49 19.07 7.72
N LYS A 496 -13.53 19.45 6.87
CA LYS A 496 -12.47 20.42 7.20
C LYS A 496 -12.90 21.88 7.13
N ARG A 497 -14.13 22.19 6.69
CA ARG A 497 -14.66 23.56 6.57
C ARG A 497 -15.85 23.78 7.52
N PRO A 498 -15.61 24.02 8.83
CA PRO A 498 -16.69 24.14 9.83
C PRO A 498 -17.66 25.29 9.60
N ASN A 499 -17.31 26.25 8.75
CA ASN A 499 -18.13 27.41 8.41
C ASN A 499 -18.82 27.29 7.03
N LEU A 500 -18.73 26.14 6.35
CA LEU A 500 -19.36 25.94 5.04
C LEU A 500 -20.89 25.81 5.19
N ASP A 501 -21.62 26.67 4.48
CA ASP A 501 -23.08 26.69 4.42
C ASP A 501 -23.53 27.12 3.01
N LEU A 502 -23.95 26.14 2.20
CA LEU A 502 -24.49 26.34 0.85
C LEU A 502 -26.01 26.18 0.82
N SER A 503 -26.69 26.23 1.97
CA SER A 503 -28.13 26.03 2.04
C SER A 503 -28.95 27.06 1.26
N ALA A 504 -28.37 28.24 0.97
CA ALA A 504 -29.01 29.30 0.19
C ALA A 504 -29.28 28.89 -1.27
N THR A 505 -28.48 28.00 -1.84
CA THR A 505 -28.65 27.40 -3.17
C THR A 505 -29.29 26.01 -3.09
N GLY A 506 -29.54 25.50 -1.89
CA GLY A 506 -29.99 24.12 -1.67
C GLY A 506 -28.84 23.13 -1.54
N GLY A 507 -27.60 23.61 -1.55
CA GLY A 507 -26.40 22.81 -1.36
C GLY A 507 -26.13 22.44 0.09
N VAL A 508 -24.99 21.78 0.27
CA VAL A 508 -24.58 21.12 1.50
C VAL A 508 -24.23 22.10 2.63
N THR A 509 -24.33 21.62 3.87
CA THR A 509 -23.80 22.31 5.05
C THR A 509 -22.83 21.40 5.79
N HIS A 510 -21.82 21.99 6.43
CA HIS A 510 -20.89 21.24 7.28
C HIS A 510 -21.61 20.44 8.37
N ALA A 511 -22.62 21.05 9.01
CA ALA A 511 -23.34 20.42 10.12
C ALA A 511 -24.07 19.14 9.69
N ALA A 512 -24.68 19.14 8.50
CA ALA A 512 -25.39 17.96 7.99
C ALA A 512 -24.41 16.81 7.68
N ILE A 513 -23.31 17.10 6.99
CA ILE A 513 -22.32 16.07 6.64
C ILE A 513 -21.58 15.55 7.87
N LYS A 514 -21.25 16.43 8.83
CA LYS A 514 -20.64 16.00 10.09
C LYS A 514 -21.56 15.05 10.87
N HIS A 515 -22.86 15.34 10.93
CA HIS A 515 -23.82 14.46 11.60
C HIS A 515 -23.91 13.09 10.92
N ALA A 516 -24.09 13.06 9.59
CA ALA A 516 -24.13 11.82 8.83
C ALA A 516 -22.84 11.01 9.01
N TRP A 517 -21.68 11.66 8.94
CA TRP A 517 -20.38 11.03 9.14
C TRP A 517 -20.26 10.34 10.51
N GLU A 518 -20.59 11.05 11.59
CA GLU A 518 -20.49 10.53 12.96
C GLU A 518 -21.36 9.28 13.19
N GLU A 519 -22.56 9.23 12.60
CA GLU A 519 -23.44 8.05 12.67
C GLU A 519 -22.89 6.88 11.84
N GLN A 520 -22.42 7.16 10.63
CA GLN A 520 -21.98 6.12 9.70
C GLN A 520 -20.66 5.47 10.11
N ILE A 521 -19.64 6.26 10.46
CA ILE A 521 -18.34 5.69 10.88
C ILE A 521 -18.50 4.81 12.13
N ALA A 522 -19.33 5.23 13.09
CA ALA A 522 -19.61 4.44 14.29
C ALA A 522 -20.30 3.10 13.96
N SER A 523 -21.29 3.11 13.06
CA SER A 523 -21.99 1.91 12.61
C SER A 523 -21.07 0.95 11.86
N ILE A 524 -20.20 1.47 10.98
CA ILE A 524 -19.22 0.67 10.26
C ILE A 524 -18.21 0.05 11.22
N GLN A 525 -17.64 0.84 12.13
CA GLN A 525 -16.69 0.33 13.13
C GLN A 525 -17.30 -0.78 13.99
N GLU A 526 -18.56 -0.62 14.45
CA GLU A 526 -19.27 -1.68 15.15
C GLU A 526 -19.48 -2.92 14.27
N ALA A 527 -19.82 -2.75 12.99
CA ALA A 527 -19.99 -3.84 12.04
C ALA A 527 -18.68 -4.60 11.75
N LEU A 528 -17.54 -3.91 11.81
CA LEU A 528 -16.20 -4.50 11.63
C LEU A 528 -15.62 -5.16 12.89
N GLY A 529 -16.43 -5.31 13.95
CA GLY A 529 -16.00 -5.93 15.21
C GLY A 529 -15.46 -4.94 16.26
N GLY A 530 -15.60 -3.63 16.01
CA GLY A 530 -15.22 -2.55 16.92
C GLY A 530 -13.81 -1.98 16.68
N ILE A 531 -13.57 -0.78 17.24
CA ILE A 531 -12.25 -0.11 17.21
C ILE A 531 -11.21 -0.99 17.90
N GLY A 532 -10.07 -1.21 17.26
CA GLY A 532 -9.03 -2.14 17.71
C GLY A 532 -9.39 -3.62 17.55
N GLY A 533 -10.51 -3.92 16.88
CA GLY A 533 -10.87 -5.27 16.45
C GLY A 533 -9.93 -5.78 15.37
N LEU A 534 -10.07 -7.05 15.01
CA LEU A 534 -9.14 -7.70 14.08
C LEU A 534 -9.16 -7.08 12.67
N ALA A 535 -10.34 -6.72 12.16
CA ALA A 535 -10.47 -6.07 10.85
C ALA A 535 -9.75 -4.70 10.83
N ASP A 536 -9.88 -3.92 11.91
CA ASP A 536 -9.20 -2.63 12.09
C ASP A 536 -7.67 -2.80 12.17
N ILE A 537 -7.18 -3.87 12.81
CA ILE A 537 -5.73 -4.13 12.91
C ILE A 537 -5.11 -4.57 11.57
N ILE A 538 -5.80 -5.43 10.81
CA ILE A 538 -5.26 -6.00 9.56
C ILE A 538 -5.47 -5.07 8.38
N PHE A 539 -6.63 -4.41 8.33
CA PHE A 539 -7.02 -3.49 7.27
C PHE A 539 -7.35 -2.08 7.81
N PRO A 540 -6.42 -1.39 8.51
CA PRO A 540 -6.61 0.00 8.91
C PRO A 540 -7.12 0.87 7.75
N GLY A 541 -8.17 1.64 8.03
CA GLY A 541 -8.83 2.49 7.04
C GLY A 541 -9.94 1.79 6.24
N MET A 542 -10.18 0.49 6.43
CA MET A 542 -11.33 -0.21 5.85
C MET A 542 -12.65 0.43 6.30
N ASP A 543 -12.74 0.77 7.59
CA ASP A 543 -13.88 1.48 8.15
C ASP A 543 -14.11 2.84 7.49
N THR A 544 -13.04 3.61 7.32
CA THR A 544 -13.03 4.93 6.67
C THR A 544 -13.50 4.82 5.22
N MET A 545 -12.99 3.85 4.47
CA MET A 545 -13.40 3.60 3.09
C MET A 545 -14.87 3.20 2.99
N LEU A 546 -15.32 2.24 3.81
CA LEU A 546 -16.71 1.78 3.80
C LEU A 546 -17.68 2.87 4.24
N ALA A 547 -17.33 3.66 5.26
CA ALA A 547 -18.10 4.84 5.66
C ALA A 547 -18.12 5.90 4.55
N GLY A 548 -17.00 6.11 3.84
CA GLY A 548 -16.93 6.98 2.66
C GLY A 548 -17.93 6.57 1.58
N PHE A 549 -17.99 5.28 1.23
CA PHE A 549 -18.98 4.76 0.30
C PHE A 549 -20.42 4.96 0.81
N GLN A 550 -20.66 4.63 2.08
CA GLN A 550 -21.98 4.74 2.67
C GLN A 550 -22.47 6.22 2.70
N MET A 551 -21.53 7.18 2.88
CA MET A 551 -21.79 8.63 2.85
C MET A 551 -22.22 9.15 1.48
N LEU A 552 -21.85 8.50 0.38
CA LEU A 552 -22.39 8.82 -0.94
C LEU A 552 -23.91 8.63 -0.98
N GLY A 553 -24.46 7.77 -0.12
CA GLY A 553 -25.88 7.67 0.20
C GLY A 553 -26.75 7.08 -0.92
N ASP A 554 -26.19 6.81 -2.09
CA ASP A 554 -26.90 6.15 -3.17
C ASP A 554 -26.99 4.63 -2.95
N LYS A 555 -27.86 4.01 -3.73
CA LYS A 555 -28.19 2.60 -3.57
C LYS A 555 -27.01 1.69 -3.88
N ASP A 556 -26.20 2.03 -4.89
CA ASP A 556 -25.15 1.17 -5.39
C ASP A 556 -23.98 1.16 -4.41
N SER A 557 -23.59 2.34 -3.89
CA SER A 557 -22.59 2.46 -2.82
C SER A 557 -22.99 1.73 -1.53
N ASN A 558 -24.24 1.87 -1.08
CA ASN A 558 -24.72 1.20 0.13
C ASN A 558 -24.84 -0.32 -0.04
N PHE A 559 -25.21 -0.79 -1.23
CA PHE A 559 -25.24 -2.21 -1.55
C PHE A 559 -23.83 -2.81 -1.62
N LEU A 560 -22.86 -2.07 -2.16
CA LEU A 560 -21.44 -2.46 -2.12
C LEU A 560 -20.97 -2.66 -0.68
N VAL A 561 -21.20 -1.68 0.21
CA VAL A 561 -20.78 -1.75 1.62
C VAL A 561 -21.35 -2.99 2.31
N THR A 562 -22.66 -3.23 2.15
CA THR A 562 -23.31 -4.42 2.73
C THR A 562 -22.68 -5.71 2.18
N THR A 563 -22.40 -5.75 0.87
CA THR A 563 -21.80 -6.92 0.22
C THR A 563 -20.38 -7.17 0.73
N LEU A 564 -19.54 -6.14 0.79
CA LEU A 564 -18.15 -6.25 1.24
C LEU A 564 -18.07 -6.67 2.71
N VAL A 565 -18.91 -6.10 3.58
CA VAL A 565 -18.99 -6.50 4.99
C VAL A 565 -19.41 -7.96 5.16
N MET A 566 -20.38 -8.43 4.36
CA MET A 566 -20.75 -9.86 4.38
C MET A 566 -19.61 -10.75 3.88
N LEU A 567 -18.97 -10.39 2.76
CA LEU A 567 -17.86 -11.16 2.20
C LEU A 567 -16.66 -11.22 3.15
N LEU A 568 -16.33 -10.11 3.83
CA LEU A 568 -15.27 -10.07 4.86
C LEU A 568 -15.56 -11.03 6.02
N GLY A 569 -16.83 -11.17 6.41
CA GLY A 569 -17.25 -12.13 7.44
C GLY A 569 -17.14 -13.60 7.00
N ASP A 570 -17.08 -13.87 5.70
CA ASP A 570 -16.99 -15.22 5.12
C ASP A 570 -15.55 -15.66 4.80
N ILE A 571 -14.55 -14.79 4.97
CA ILE A 571 -13.15 -15.16 4.69
C ILE A 571 -12.64 -16.10 5.79
N GLU A 572 -12.49 -17.38 5.47
CA GLU A 572 -12.03 -18.41 6.42
C GLU A 572 -10.67 -18.05 7.05
N GLU A 573 -9.80 -17.37 6.30
CA GLU A 573 -8.46 -16.97 6.75
C GLU A 573 -8.45 -15.82 7.77
N PHE A 574 -9.57 -15.10 7.96
CA PHE A 574 -9.64 -13.92 8.83
C PHE A 574 -10.88 -13.95 9.76
N PRO A 575 -10.76 -14.40 11.02
CA PRO A 575 -11.86 -14.48 11.99
C PRO A 575 -12.21 -13.09 12.57
N THR A 576 -12.79 -12.21 11.77
CA THR A 576 -12.91 -10.78 12.05
C THR A 576 -13.96 -10.41 13.12
N ASN A 577 -14.72 -11.37 13.66
CA ASN A 577 -15.82 -11.13 14.63
C ASN A 577 -16.83 -10.08 14.16
N MET A 578 -17.11 -10.05 12.85
CA MET A 578 -17.98 -9.06 12.21
C MET A 578 -19.40 -9.14 12.74
N ASN A 579 -20.06 -7.98 12.79
CA ASN A 579 -21.48 -7.86 13.07
C ASN A 579 -22.19 -7.11 11.93
N PRO A 580 -22.48 -7.76 10.79
CA PRO A 580 -23.18 -7.10 9.68
C PRO A 580 -24.53 -6.48 10.08
N GLY A 581 -25.14 -6.94 11.18
CA GLY A 581 -26.39 -6.38 11.72
C GLY A 581 -26.24 -5.01 12.38
N ALA A 582 -25.02 -4.54 12.64
CA ALA A 582 -24.75 -3.19 13.15
C ALA A 582 -24.77 -2.11 12.06
N LEU A 583 -24.80 -2.50 10.78
CA LEU A 583 -24.91 -1.56 9.66
C LEU A 583 -26.23 -0.79 9.72
N LEU A 584 -26.17 0.53 9.50
CA LEU A 584 -27.37 1.36 9.34
C LEU A 584 -28.24 0.84 8.19
N SER A 585 -29.54 0.76 8.44
CA SER A 585 -30.50 0.26 7.46
C SER A 585 -30.73 1.27 6.33
N TYR A 586 -30.48 0.84 5.10
CA TYR A 586 -30.71 1.63 3.89
C TYR A 586 -32.04 1.25 3.22
N ASP A 587 -32.95 2.21 3.05
CA ASP A 587 -34.15 2.06 2.22
C ASP A 587 -33.88 2.57 0.79
N PRO A 588 -33.87 1.70 -0.24
CA PRO A 588 -33.56 2.10 -1.61
C PRO A 588 -34.68 2.92 -2.28
N VAL A 589 -35.88 2.98 -1.69
CA VAL A 589 -37.03 3.73 -2.20
C VAL A 589 -37.11 5.10 -1.53
N GLU A 590 -37.07 5.13 -0.19
CA GLU A 590 -37.16 6.35 0.63
C GLU A 590 -36.04 6.40 1.67
N PRO A 591 -34.77 6.65 1.26
CA PRO A 591 -33.66 6.70 2.19
C PRO A 591 -33.79 7.91 3.12
N ASP A 592 -33.34 7.75 4.36
CA ASP A 592 -33.20 8.85 5.32
C ASP A 592 -32.08 9.80 4.83
N LEU A 593 -32.46 10.96 4.30
CA LEU A 593 -31.51 11.91 3.71
C LEU A 593 -30.68 12.68 4.75
N GLU A 594 -31.03 12.61 6.04
CA GLU A 594 -30.18 13.17 7.11
C GLU A 594 -28.97 12.28 7.37
N VAL A 595 -29.13 10.96 7.19
CA VAL A 595 -28.08 9.96 7.37
C VAL A 595 -27.40 9.60 6.05
N PHE A 596 -28.14 9.52 4.94
CA PHE A 596 -27.67 9.14 3.60
C PHE A 596 -27.83 10.31 2.61
N PRO A 597 -26.88 11.26 2.58
CA PRO A 597 -27.01 12.55 1.88
C PRO A 597 -26.81 12.46 0.35
N LYS A 598 -27.44 11.48 -0.31
CA LYS A 598 -27.26 11.19 -1.74
C LYS A 598 -27.57 12.34 -2.69
N HIS A 599 -28.46 13.23 -2.27
CA HIS A 599 -28.85 14.39 -3.07
C HIS A 599 -27.73 15.42 -3.19
N TRP A 600 -26.75 15.39 -2.29
CA TRP A 600 -25.53 16.20 -2.35
C TRP A 600 -24.30 15.41 -2.78
N LEU A 601 -24.08 14.21 -2.22
CA LEU A 601 -22.76 13.55 -2.34
C LEU A 601 -22.64 12.50 -3.43
N ALA A 602 -23.73 11.85 -3.85
CA ALA A 602 -23.66 10.84 -4.91
C ALA A 602 -23.14 11.44 -6.23
N SER A 603 -22.65 10.62 -7.15
CA SER A 603 -22.22 11.09 -8.48
C SER A 603 -23.30 11.87 -9.25
N ASN A 604 -24.58 11.58 -9.00
CA ASN A 604 -25.72 12.32 -9.54
C ASN A 604 -26.32 13.37 -8.59
N GLY A 605 -25.76 13.53 -7.39
CA GLY A 605 -26.06 14.59 -6.45
C GLY A 605 -25.44 15.92 -6.87
N ASP A 606 -25.85 16.98 -6.20
CA ASP A 606 -25.52 18.37 -6.49
C ASP A 606 -25.08 19.04 -5.18
N ALA A 607 -23.78 18.97 -4.88
CA ALA A 607 -23.25 19.32 -3.56
C ALA A 607 -23.39 20.81 -3.25
N ASP A 608 -23.35 21.69 -4.25
CA ASP A 608 -23.45 23.13 -4.07
C ASP A 608 -24.84 23.72 -4.40
N GLY A 609 -25.73 22.94 -5.03
CA GLY A 609 -27.10 23.30 -5.33
C GLY A 609 -27.26 24.16 -6.58
N ASP A 610 -26.28 24.16 -7.49
CA ASP A 610 -26.29 25.00 -8.67
C ASP A 610 -27.01 24.38 -9.89
N GLY A 611 -27.45 23.12 -9.76
CA GLY A 611 -28.14 22.34 -10.79
C GLY A 611 -27.21 21.48 -11.65
N TRP A 612 -25.90 21.54 -11.44
CA TRP A 612 -24.92 20.60 -11.96
C TRP A 612 -24.68 19.48 -10.96
N ASN A 613 -24.39 18.30 -11.49
CA ASN A 613 -24.13 17.17 -10.61
C ASN A 613 -22.63 16.90 -10.50
N ASN A 614 -22.24 16.25 -9.41
CA ASN A 614 -20.86 15.99 -9.05
C ASN A 614 -20.08 15.30 -10.19
N LEU A 615 -20.72 14.38 -10.94
CA LEU A 615 -20.09 13.71 -12.08
C LEU A 615 -19.76 14.67 -13.24
N LYS A 616 -20.66 15.61 -13.57
CA LYS A 616 -20.40 16.59 -14.65
C LYS A 616 -19.26 17.51 -14.26
N GLU A 617 -19.25 17.97 -13.02
CA GLU A 617 -18.16 18.78 -12.50
C GLU A 617 -16.85 18.00 -12.45
N TYR A 618 -16.88 16.72 -12.05
CA TYR A 618 -15.72 15.84 -12.08
C TYR A 618 -15.14 15.73 -13.48
N VAL A 619 -15.97 15.39 -14.47
CA VAL A 619 -15.52 15.26 -15.88
C VAL A 619 -14.93 16.57 -16.39
N TYR A 620 -15.48 17.71 -15.99
CA TYR A 620 -15.02 19.02 -16.44
C TYR A 620 -13.74 19.47 -15.72
N PHE A 621 -13.64 19.37 -14.40
CA PHE A 621 -12.57 19.97 -13.60
C PHE A 621 -11.44 18.99 -13.22
N ALA A 622 -11.65 17.67 -13.30
CA ALA A 622 -10.59 16.70 -13.01
C ALA A 622 -9.29 16.88 -13.83
N PRO A 623 -9.32 17.30 -15.11
CA PRO A 623 -8.10 17.63 -15.85
C PRO A 623 -7.24 18.73 -15.21
N ASP A 624 -7.82 19.61 -14.39
CA ASP A 624 -7.11 20.67 -13.68
C ASP A 624 -6.62 20.23 -12.29
N GLY A 625 -6.90 18.99 -11.91
CA GLY A 625 -6.50 18.36 -10.66
C GLY A 625 -7.56 18.37 -9.57
N LEU A 626 -7.34 17.54 -8.55
CA LEU A 626 -8.29 17.29 -7.47
C LEU A 626 -8.72 18.58 -6.73
N THR A 627 -7.79 19.49 -6.48
CA THR A 627 -8.10 20.77 -5.82
C THR A 627 -9.04 21.63 -6.66
N ALA A 628 -8.90 21.63 -7.99
CA ALA A 628 -9.78 22.40 -8.87
C ALA A 628 -11.21 21.85 -8.83
N TYR A 629 -11.35 20.52 -8.88
CA TYR A 629 -12.65 19.85 -8.74
C TYR A 629 -13.31 20.13 -7.38
N ILE A 630 -12.60 19.94 -6.26
CA ILE A 630 -13.16 20.20 -4.92
C ILE A 630 -13.60 21.66 -4.75
N ASN A 631 -12.89 22.60 -5.37
CA ASN A 631 -13.27 24.00 -5.32
C ASN A 631 -14.52 24.28 -6.17
N ALA A 632 -14.66 23.62 -7.31
CA ALA A 632 -15.83 23.78 -8.18
C ALA A 632 -17.09 23.17 -7.58
N VAL A 633 -17.04 21.89 -7.16
CA VAL A 633 -18.18 21.13 -6.60
C VAL A 633 -18.74 21.71 -5.30
N LEU A 634 -18.09 22.73 -4.72
CA LEU A 634 -18.50 23.43 -3.51
C LEU A 634 -18.61 24.95 -3.73
N ASP A 635 -18.70 25.40 -4.98
CA ASP A 635 -18.85 26.80 -5.37
C ASP A 635 -19.98 26.95 -6.41
N PRO A 636 -21.17 27.44 -6.01
CA PRO A 636 -22.33 27.56 -6.90
C PRO A 636 -22.13 28.48 -8.14
N ALA A 637 -21.01 29.18 -8.22
CA ALA A 637 -20.62 29.97 -9.38
C ALA A 637 -19.78 29.18 -10.42
N ALA A 638 -19.28 28.00 -10.09
CA ALA A 638 -18.33 27.21 -10.86
C ALA A 638 -19.00 26.23 -11.83
N GLN A 639 -19.83 26.74 -12.72
CA GLN A 639 -20.65 25.91 -13.62
C GLN A 639 -19.86 25.35 -14.82
N PRO A 640 -19.84 24.02 -15.05
CA PRO A 640 -19.31 23.43 -16.27
C PRO A 640 -20.03 23.90 -17.53
N ASN A 641 -19.30 24.16 -18.61
CA ASN A 641 -19.89 24.24 -19.94
C ASN A 641 -19.86 22.84 -20.58
N LEU A 642 -20.92 22.42 -21.29
CA LEU A 642 -21.00 21.10 -21.95
C LEU A 642 -20.03 20.94 -23.14
N GLY A 643 -19.16 21.92 -23.40
CA GLY A 643 -18.23 21.96 -24.53
C GLY A 643 -18.86 22.16 -25.91
N GLY A 644 -20.15 21.85 -26.08
CA GLY A 644 -20.91 22.18 -27.29
C GLY A 644 -21.52 23.57 -27.22
N GLY A 645 -21.40 24.35 -28.30
CA GLY A 645 -21.93 25.71 -28.32
C GLY A 645 -21.30 26.64 -29.34
N SER A 646 -21.54 27.93 -29.14
CA SER A 646 -20.92 29.02 -29.90
C SER A 646 -19.92 29.74 -29.02
N TYR A 647 -18.70 29.88 -29.54
CA TYR A 647 -17.55 30.46 -28.87
C TYR A 647 -16.99 31.61 -29.71
N GLU A 648 -16.38 32.59 -29.06
CA GLU A 648 -15.64 33.65 -29.73
C GLU A 648 -14.23 33.17 -30.07
N GLU A 649 -13.66 33.70 -31.15
CA GLU A 649 -12.27 33.44 -31.49
C GLU A 649 -11.34 33.82 -30.32
N GLY A 650 -10.46 32.89 -29.93
CA GLY A 650 -9.58 33.02 -28.76
C GLY A 650 -10.11 32.38 -27.49
N ASP A 651 -11.36 31.90 -27.45
CA ASP A 651 -11.91 31.22 -26.29
C ASP A 651 -11.18 29.90 -25.97
N PHE A 652 -11.19 29.53 -24.69
CA PHE A 652 -10.86 28.18 -24.25
C PHE A 652 -12.13 27.32 -24.22
N VAL A 653 -12.07 26.13 -24.84
CA VAL A 653 -13.21 25.20 -24.89
C VAL A 653 -12.77 23.85 -24.33
N ARG A 654 -13.50 23.35 -23.34
CA ARG A 654 -13.35 21.98 -22.83
C ARG A 654 -14.59 21.17 -23.18
N ILE A 655 -14.36 20.04 -23.86
CA ILE A 655 -15.40 19.08 -24.23
C ILE A 655 -15.26 17.85 -23.34
N GLY A 656 -16.20 17.66 -22.42
CA GLY A 656 -16.25 16.50 -21.53
C GLY A 656 -17.05 15.35 -22.13
N MET A 657 -16.57 14.11 -21.92
CA MET A 657 -17.34 12.89 -22.17
C MET A 657 -18.08 12.47 -20.89
N PHE A 658 -19.39 12.72 -20.86
CA PHE A 658 -20.23 12.53 -19.66
C PHE A 658 -20.90 11.16 -19.55
N ASP A 659 -20.79 10.29 -20.55
CA ASP A 659 -21.27 8.92 -20.43
C ASP A 659 -20.45 8.16 -19.36
N ARG A 660 -21.08 7.16 -18.74
CA ARG A 660 -20.40 6.24 -17.84
C ARG A 660 -19.46 5.33 -18.64
N CYS A 661 -18.20 5.27 -18.22
CA CYS A 661 -17.16 4.46 -18.83
C CYS A 661 -16.61 3.43 -17.84
N LYS A 662 -15.87 2.46 -18.36
CA LYS A 662 -14.99 1.60 -17.54
C LYS A 662 -13.95 2.48 -16.83
N TYR A 663 -13.60 2.18 -15.58
CA TYR A 663 -12.66 2.97 -14.78
C TYR A 663 -11.31 3.23 -15.48
N ASN A 664 -10.76 2.23 -16.18
CA ASN A 664 -9.56 2.34 -17.01
C ASN A 664 -9.89 2.35 -18.52
N SER A 665 -11.01 2.97 -18.90
CA SER A 665 -11.37 3.16 -20.30
C SER A 665 -10.26 3.88 -21.06
N THR A 666 -9.96 3.41 -22.26
CA THR A 666 -9.21 4.20 -23.23
C THR A 666 -10.13 5.24 -23.86
N PHE A 667 -9.58 6.39 -24.24
CA PHE A 667 -10.32 7.42 -24.97
C PHE A 667 -9.60 7.76 -26.26
N GLN A 668 -10.35 8.14 -27.30
CA GLN A 668 -9.81 8.71 -28.52
C GLN A 668 -10.79 9.71 -29.11
N TRP A 669 -10.36 10.97 -29.24
CA TRP A 669 -11.17 12.03 -29.84
C TRP A 669 -10.96 12.14 -31.35
N TYR A 670 -12.05 12.51 -32.02
CA TYR A 670 -12.13 12.78 -33.45
C TYR A 670 -12.87 14.08 -33.70
N LYS A 671 -12.53 14.74 -34.80
CA LYS A 671 -13.25 15.89 -35.34
C LYS A 671 -13.64 15.62 -36.77
N ASP A 672 -14.93 15.70 -37.07
CA ASP A 672 -15.49 15.42 -38.40
C ASP A 672 -15.05 14.04 -38.95
N GLY A 673 -14.89 13.06 -38.05
CA GLY A 673 -14.40 11.72 -38.36
C GLY A 673 -12.87 11.60 -38.56
N VAL A 674 -12.12 12.68 -38.38
CA VAL A 674 -10.65 12.70 -38.44
C VAL A 674 -10.08 12.56 -37.03
N LEU A 675 -9.11 11.64 -36.88
CA LEU A 675 -8.40 11.40 -35.62
C LEU A 675 -7.70 12.68 -35.13
N LEU A 676 -7.91 13.04 -33.87
CA LEU A 676 -7.16 14.13 -33.23
C LEU A 676 -5.92 13.59 -32.52
N VAL A 677 -4.85 14.39 -32.56
CA VAL A 677 -3.61 14.18 -31.80
C VAL A 677 -3.31 15.42 -30.99
N ASP A 678 -2.66 15.26 -29.84
CA ASP A 678 -2.27 16.40 -29.02
C ASP A 678 -1.32 17.34 -29.80
N GLU A 679 -1.66 18.62 -29.80
CA GLU A 679 -0.87 19.71 -30.36
C GLU A 679 -0.57 20.71 -29.24
N PRO A 680 0.67 20.70 -28.69
CA PRO A 680 1.02 21.55 -27.56
C PRO A 680 0.64 23.02 -27.77
N GLY A 681 -0.20 23.56 -26.88
CA GLY A 681 -0.68 24.95 -26.95
C GLY A 681 -1.91 25.18 -27.84
N LYS A 682 -2.44 24.15 -28.51
CA LYS A 682 -3.67 24.23 -29.32
C LYS A 682 -4.70 23.16 -28.93
N ILE A 683 -4.32 21.89 -28.91
CA ILE A 683 -5.22 20.77 -28.54
C ILE A 683 -4.51 19.88 -27.52
N THR A 684 -5.19 19.54 -26.42
CA THR A 684 -4.66 18.59 -25.42
C THR A 684 -5.76 17.67 -24.91
N GLY A 685 -5.42 16.44 -24.54
CA GLY A 685 -6.38 15.49 -23.98
C GLY A 685 -7.07 14.63 -25.05
N THR A 686 -6.46 14.44 -26.22
CA THR A 686 -7.08 13.63 -27.29
C THR A 686 -7.29 12.18 -26.91
N ASN A 687 -6.56 11.68 -25.90
CA ASN A 687 -6.70 10.34 -25.34
C ASN A 687 -7.23 10.33 -23.90
N ALA A 688 -7.89 11.41 -23.48
CA ALA A 688 -8.46 11.58 -22.16
C ALA A 688 -9.99 11.75 -22.23
N ARG A 689 -10.65 11.65 -21.08
CA ARG A 689 -12.10 11.83 -20.97
C ARG A 689 -12.58 13.23 -21.34
N ALA A 690 -11.70 14.24 -21.24
CA ALA A 690 -11.97 15.61 -21.63
C ALA A 690 -10.95 16.09 -22.67
N LEU A 691 -11.45 16.72 -23.73
CA LEU A 691 -10.65 17.37 -24.77
C LEU A 691 -10.60 18.87 -24.49
N ASN A 692 -9.40 19.45 -24.54
CA ASN A 692 -9.18 20.89 -24.41
C ASN A 692 -8.76 21.49 -25.75
N LEU A 693 -9.49 22.52 -26.18
CA LEU A 693 -9.14 23.39 -27.29
C LEU A 693 -8.70 24.73 -26.71
N HIS A 694 -7.45 25.09 -26.97
CA HIS A 694 -6.83 26.32 -26.48
C HIS A 694 -6.90 27.38 -27.58
N SER A 695 -7.50 28.54 -27.28
CA SER A 695 -7.62 29.66 -28.22
C SER A 695 -8.26 29.24 -29.55
N VAL A 696 -9.56 28.94 -29.50
CA VAL A 696 -10.29 28.42 -30.67
C VAL A 696 -10.33 29.43 -31.82
N GLY A 697 -10.19 28.93 -33.04
CA GLY A 697 -10.36 29.69 -34.29
C GLY A 697 -11.44 29.08 -35.18
N PRO A 698 -11.81 29.73 -36.29
CA PRO A 698 -12.81 29.20 -37.24
C PRO A 698 -12.47 27.78 -37.73
N GLU A 699 -11.18 27.44 -37.79
CA GLU A 699 -10.70 26.11 -38.14
C GLU A 699 -11.08 25.06 -37.12
N ASP A 700 -11.39 25.40 -35.86
CA ASP A 700 -11.75 24.48 -34.78
C ASP A 700 -13.25 24.13 -34.75
N ALA A 701 -14.08 24.85 -35.51
CA ALA A 701 -15.49 24.50 -35.64
C ALA A 701 -15.67 23.11 -36.28
N GLY A 702 -16.64 22.33 -35.81
CA GLY A 702 -16.89 20.98 -36.31
C GLY A 702 -17.64 20.08 -35.33
N ALA A 703 -17.82 18.83 -35.74
CA ALA A 703 -18.45 17.77 -34.97
C ALA A 703 -17.40 16.92 -34.25
N TYR A 704 -17.39 16.95 -32.93
CA TYR A 704 -16.45 16.19 -32.10
C TYR A 704 -17.07 14.90 -31.57
N THR A 705 -16.35 13.79 -31.64
CA THR A 705 -16.76 12.50 -31.08
C THR A 705 -15.63 11.86 -30.27
N CYS A 706 -15.98 11.08 -29.25
CA CYS A 706 -15.01 10.34 -28.43
C CYS A 706 -15.32 8.85 -28.46
N GLU A 707 -14.36 8.03 -28.89
CA GLU A 707 -14.42 6.58 -28.72
C GLU A 707 -13.98 6.19 -27.31
N TYR A 708 -14.73 5.32 -26.65
CA TYR A 708 -14.46 4.87 -25.28
C TYR A 708 -14.95 3.44 -25.02
N ILE A 709 -14.62 2.90 -23.84
CA ILE A 709 -15.04 1.58 -23.37
C ILE A 709 -16.11 1.74 -22.28
N GLN A 710 -17.26 1.11 -22.47
CA GLN A 710 -18.34 1.07 -21.50
C GLN A 710 -18.07 0.05 -20.37
N PRO A 711 -18.77 0.17 -19.22
CA PRO A 711 -18.79 -0.88 -18.20
C PRO A 711 -19.18 -2.24 -18.78
N LYS A 712 -18.83 -3.30 -18.05
CA LYS A 712 -19.09 -4.67 -18.48
C LYS A 712 -20.60 -4.89 -18.62
N THR A 713 -21.04 -5.44 -19.74
CA THR A 713 -22.44 -5.84 -19.95
C THR A 713 -22.44 -7.24 -20.56
N GLN A 714 -23.13 -8.19 -19.92
CA GLN A 714 -23.18 -9.60 -20.35
C GLN A 714 -21.79 -10.24 -20.57
N GLY A 715 -20.81 -9.91 -19.73
CA GLY A 715 -19.48 -10.52 -19.78
C GLY A 715 -18.46 -9.84 -20.71
N VAL A 716 -18.85 -8.80 -21.46
CA VAL A 716 -17.98 -8.11 -22.43
C VAL A 716 -17.89 -6.62 -22.09
N TYR A 717 -16.75 -5.99 -22.39
CA TYR A 717 -16.59 -4.54 -22.35
C TYR A 717 -16.82 -3.96 -23.76
N PRO A 718 -17.98 -3.36 -24.06
CA PRO A 718 -18.26 -2.86 -25.40
C PRO A 718 -17.58 -1.51 -25.65
N SER A 719 -17.11 -1.32 -26.89
CA SER A 719 -16.70 0.00 -27.38
C SER A 719 -17.93 0.83 -27.73
N ALA A 720 -17.89 2.13 -27.44
CA ALA A 720 -18.95 3.09 -27.73
C ALA A 720 -18.38 4.42 -28.23
N VAL A 721 -19.25 5.26 -28.81
CA VAL A 721 -18.92 6.58 -29.34
C VAL A 721 -19.82 7.62 -28.70
N TYR A 722 -19.23 8.61 -28.03
CA TYR A 722 -19.91 9.77 -27.49
C TYR A 722 -19.96 10.92 -28.52
N GLY A 723 -21.06 11.65 -28.59
CA GLY A 723 -21.28 12.75 -29.53
C GLY A 723 -22.19 12.40 -30.72
N PRO A 724 -22.20 13.21 -31.80
CA PRO A 724 -21.33 14.36 -32.04
C PRO A 724 -21.66 15.59 -31.18
N ILE A 725 -20.63 16.21 -30.60
CA ILE A 725 -20.70 17.51 -29.92
C ILE A 725 -20.36 18.61 -30.94
N GLN A 726 -21.25 19.59 -31.09
CA GLN A 726 -21.09 20.65 -32.08
C GLN A 726 -20.39 21.86 -31.48
N VAL A 727 -19.24 22.25 -32.04
CA VAL A 727 -18.51 23.49 -31.71
C VAL A 727 -18.63 24.44 -32.89
N THR A 728 -19.04 25.67 -32.60
CA THR A 728 -19.07 26.77 -33.57
C THR A 728 -18.22 27.92 -33.05
N VAL A 729 -17.45 28.56 -33.93
CA VAL A 729 -16.59 29.70 -33.57
C VAL A 729 -17.00 30.90 -34.40
N THR A 730 -17.29 32.02 -33.73
CA THR A 730 -17.60 33.29 -34.38
C THR A 730 -16.37 34.18 -34.42
N GLU A 731 -16.01 34.65 -35.62
CA GLU A 731 -14.91 35.60 -35.83
C GLU A 731 -15.12 36.87 -34.99
N GLU A 732 -14.03 37.36 -34.38
CA GLU A 732 -14.03 38.64 -33.67
C GLU A 732 -14.44 39.75 -34.64
N ARG A 733 -15.61 40.37 -34.45
CA ARG A 733 -15.96 41.56 -35.23
C ARG A 733 -14.98 42.66 -34.85
N GLU A 734 -14.08 43.01 -35.76
CA GLU A 734 -13.40 44.31 -35.71
C GLU A 734 -14.46 45.39 -35.48
N MET A 735 -14.49 46.00 -34.30
CA MET A 735 -15.19 47.26 -34.14
C MET A 735 -14.53 48.22 -35.15
N PRO A 736 -15.29 48.81 -36.09
CA PRO A 736 -14.68 49.70 -37.07
C PRO A 736 -14.05 50.86 -36.30
N ALA A 737 -12.72 50.87 -36.26
CA ALA A 737 -11.94 51.99 -35.79
C ALA A 737 -12.34 53.22 -36.61
N THR A 738 -12.98 54.19 -35.96
CA THR A 738 -13.06 55.59 -36.39
C THR A 738 -13.56 55.83 -37.82
N GLY A 739 -14.87 55.66 -38.04
CA GLY A 739 -15.60 56.37 -39.10
C GLY A 739 -16.56 57.38 -38.48
N GLY A 740 -16.40 58.68 -38.76
CA GLY A 740 -17.09 59.80 -38.11
C GLY A 740 -18.61 59.92 -38.28
N LEU A 741 -19.36 58.82 -38.34
CA LEU A 741 -20.83 58.81 -38.43
C LEU A 741 -21.55 58.38 -37.13
N GLY A 742 -20.84 57.78 -36.16
CA GLY A 742 -21.43 57.38 -34.87
C GLY A 742 -21.80 58.54 -33.94
N LEU A 743 -21.17 59.71 -34.10
CA LEU A 743 -21.46 60.89 -33.27
C LEU A 743 -22.78 61.60 -33.68
N ALA A 744 -23.31 61.34 -34.87
CA ALA A 744 -24.55 61.96 -35.34
C ALA A 744 -25.81 61.30 -34.75
N ILE A 745 -25.74 60.02 -34.37
CA ILE A 745 -26.87 59.27 -33.82
C ILE A 745 -27.02 59.51 -32.31
N LEU A 746 -25.92 59.75 -31.59
CA LEU A 746 -25.95 60.14 -30.17
C LEU A 746 -26.36 61.61 -29.94
N LEU A 747 -26.22 62.49 -30.94
CA LEU A 747 -26.72 63.88 -30.88
C LEU A 747 -28.19 64.03 -31.30
N ALA A 748 -28.78 63.05 -32.00
CA ALA A 748 -30.20 63.07 -32.38
C ALA A 748 -31.14 62.49 -31.30
N LEU A 749 -30.62 61.69 -30.35
CA LEU A 749 -31.41 61.12 -29.25
C LEU A 749 -31.46 62.02 -28.00
N GLY A 750 -30.69 63.11 -27.97
CA GLY A 750 -30.65 64.08 -26.87
C GLY A 750 -31.74 65.17 -26.87
N THR A 751 -32.62 65.25 -27.88
CA THR A 751 -33.56 66.39 -28.04
C THR A 751 -35.06 66.05 -28.05
N VAL A 752 -35.51 64.85 -27.65
CA VAL A 752 -36.97 64.54 -27.61
C VAL A 752 -37.49 64.05 -26.23
N GLY A 753 -36.64 63.83 -25.23
CA GLY A 753 -37.08 63.32 -23.91
C GLY A 753 -37.26 64.36 -22.79
N GLY A 754 -37.31 65.67 -23.12
CA GLY A 754 -37.10 66.75 -22.15
C GLY A 754 -38.30 67.62 -21.78
N THR A 755 -39.54 67.24 -22.07
CA THR A 755 -40.73 67.98 -21.56
C THR A 755 -41.97 67.08 -21.53
N ALA A 756 -42.29 66.45 -20.39
CA ALA A 756 -43.67 66.20 -19.94
C ALA A 756 -43.75 65.31 -18.68
N VAL A 757 -43.12 65.69 -17.56
CA VAL A 757 -43.61 65.26 -16.23
C VAL A 757 -43.47 66.42 -15.23
N LEU A 758 -44.39 67.39 -15.36
CA LEU A 758 -44.79 68.27 -14.25
C LEU A 758 -46.32 68.24 -14.13
N ARG A 759 -46.76 67.35 -13.21
CA ARG A 759 -47.95 67.38 -12.35
C ARG A 759 -49.15 68.31 -12.65
N LYS A 760 -50.33 67.65 -12.63
CA LYS A 760 -51.63 68.00 -12.00
C LYS A 760 -52.47 69.14 -12.60
N LYS A 761 -53.73 68.82 -12.96
CA LYS A 761 -54.94 69.11 -12.14
C LYS A 761 -56.27 68.71 -12.83
N GLN A 762 -57.08 67.98 -12.08
CA GLN A 762 -58.54 68.13 -11.90
C GLN A 762 -59.41 68.48 -13.12
N LYS A 763 -60.18 67.49 -13.60
CA LYS A 763 -61.60 67.30 -13.22
C LYS A 763 -62.02 65.88 -13.49
#